data_AF-A0A521HBJ5-F1
#
_entry.id   AF-A0A521HBJ5-F1
#
_cell.length_a   1.000
_cell.length_b   1.000
_cell.length_c   1.000
_cell.angle_alpha   90.00
_cell.angle_beta   90.00
_cell.angle_gamma   90.00
#
_symmetry.space_group_name_H-M   'P 1'
#
loop_
_entity.id
_entity.type
_entity.pdbx_description
1 polymer ?
#
loop_
_entity_poly.entity_id
_entity_poly.type
_entity_poly.pdbx_seq_one_letter_code
_entity_poly.pdbx_strand_id
1 'polypeptide(L)'
;MNSKLKLSSLIGLTLAASSVHASGPLIISDETGVLAPVVWVTSSGPIPVYTDGGGAFTYDFDGTTPFITLERANAITAESFLQWSQVPTSTFEATIQGTIAEQTGVADVTSANVDQFIGVENGPGFWVIYDTDGTIMEDFFGVPNTAVLGISTPEFGDGNGHITESWTVMNGWAVDAGDTGTEGPVDPDRIAKGDFETFVPRGSNYAGVFTHEIGHAINLSHSQTNGQMVYQSYTYAPLYPGAPGCVEPLYSYTDFSADPEDMIDANSIETMFPFIDTTGVGGAAQSTVNITDDVSGISNLYPTAAYQANTGSISGILRLKDGVTQYSGINVIARNVANPYFDAVSDMTGSATQGQIGPDGRFTIRGLTVGAQYKVYIEEIIAGGYPATPQSMVSEGEYWNTAEGRNPLTDLACDATSITAVAASTSDADITFNGFDDGVQFTPLVTAFFTSLSTDGTRAGGMAGSGEIAVRWDRLSGVEVLPEGMGTNNGNIDGPGLRMAIQHDPDGNGIAEPAIWNENGIIQYLGDLNGDTCGGDGQGGTNSALAWGMDRSASKVVGLAYIDRDLDGTCMGGNDEVVPYIWDSTGGMRELAHDTSFPWTRANTVSGNGRVVLGVSNFENAWAWVDEGPQIDLTALSGTLDANAVNFDGSVVALDGFDTNTFRSIGNLLWNPWLGTGPESLTNVDSLRYCVDVPYLNFFGDNLCETMTAEEVFNEVGVVPVSVFGINDPGTVLVGRGGSFFTGFFGAIWVKDIGWMVVADFLREQGVVEANSTPIDNPIAISGTGDTIMGGLAGVQFSWLIDLNQVFACKNGQSIRTTFPDGLRAEVINGAEVGRCEYLD
;
A
#
# COMPACT_ATOMS: atom_id res chain seq x y z
N MET A 1 -43.24 -26.97 22.18
CA MET A 1 -42.76 -26.48 23.50
C MET A 1 -41.55 -25.62 23.20
N ASN A 2 -41.73 -24.33 22.90
CA ASN A 2 -41.77 -23.23 23.86
C ASN A 2 -40.61 -23.25 24.86
N SER A 3 -39.50 -22.64 24.47
CA SER A 3 -38.75 -21.72 25.32
C SER A 3 -38.08 -20.68 24.41
N LYS A 4 -38.74 -19.53 24.23
CA LYS A 4 -38.07 -18.29 23.85
C LYS A 4 -37.13 -17.94 25.01
N LEU A 5 -35.84 -18.24 24.87
CA LEU A 5 -34.82 -17.51 25.61
C LEU A 5 -34.55 -16.24 24.79
N LYS A 6 -35.00 -15.09 25.29
CA LYS A 6 -34.46 -13.80 24.86
C LYS A 6 -33.07 -13.72 25.50
N LEU A 7 -32.04 -13.94 24.72
CA LEU A 7 -30.65 -13.71 25.13
C LEU A 7 -30.25 -12.40 24.45
N SER A 8 -29.87 -11.38 25.24
CA SER A 8 -29.15 -10.22 24.73
C SER A 8 -27.94 -10.74 23.96
N SER A 9 -27.84 -10.36 22.69
CA SER A 9 -26.74 -10.81 21.82
C SER A 9 -25.68 -9.73 21.89
N LEU A 10 -24.51 -10.06 22.40
CA LEU A 10 -23.32 -9.23 22.26
C LEU A 10 -23.10 -9.04 20.75
N ILE A 11 -23.09 -7.78 20.27
CA ILE A 11 -22.98 -7.49 18.83
C ILE A 11 -21.58 -7.86 18.28
N GLY A 12 -20.62 -8.20 19.16
CA GLY A 12 -19.39 -8.91 18.82
C GLY A 12 -18.16 -8.01 18.85
N LEU A 13 -17.39 -8.11 19.93
CA LEU A 13 -15.97 -7.73 19.94
C LEU A 13 -15.15 -8.96 19.57
N THR A 14 -14.75 -9.08 18.31
CA THR A 14 -13.54 -9.83 17.94
C THR A 14 -12.49 -8.83 17.50
N LEU A 15 -11.74 -8.29 18.46
CA LEU A 15 -10.43 -7.71 18.24
C LEU A 15 -9.49 -8.86 17.81
N ALA A 16 -9.55 -9.24 16.53
CA ALA A 16 -8.55 -10.12 15.94
C ALA A 16 -7.25 -9.31 15.84
N ALA A 17 -6.22 -9.77 16.55
CA ALA A 17 -4.88 -9.20 16.53
C ALA A 17 -4.27 -9.32 15.13
N SER A 18 -4.48 -8.29 14.32
CA SER A 18 -3.72 -7.99 13.11
C SER A 18 -3.81 -6.48 12.94
N SER A 19 -2.72 -5.76 13.24
CA SER A 19 -2.57 -4.29 13.13
C SER A 19 -3.78 -3.50 13.63
N VAL A 20 -3.71 -3.04 14.88
CA VAL A 20 -4.69 -2.11 15.50
C VAL A 20 -4.85 -0.87 14.61
N HIS A 21 -5.81 -0.91 13.69
CA HIS A 21 -6.44 0.25 13.11
C HIS A 21 -7.74 0.44 13.88
N ALA A 22 -7.93 1.60 14.50
CA ALA A 22 -9.22 2.01 15.05
C ALA A 22 -10.22 2.09 13.88
N SER A 23 -10.85 0.96 13.53
CA SER A 23 -11.47 0.79 12.22
C SER A 23 -12.92 1.28 12.14
N GLY A 24 -13.51 1.71 13.27
CA GLY A 24 -14.88 2.24 13.38
C GLY A 24 -15.87 1.66 12.35
N PRO A 25 -15.95 0.33 12.17
CA PRO A 25 -16.63 -0.22 11.01
C PRO A 25 -18.14 -0.11 11.23
N LEU A 26 -18.87 0.20 10.15
CA LEU A 26 -20.33 0.09 10.12
C LEU A 26 -20.71 -1.32 10.60
N ILE A 27 -21.46 -1.48 11.68
CA ILE A 27 -21.89 -2.81 12.11
C ILE A 27 -23.12 -3.21 11.30
N ILE A 28 -22.98 -4.29 10.52
CA ILE A 28 -24.07 -4.95 9.81
C ILE A 28 -24.41 -6.29 10.47
N SER A 29 -25.67 -6.68 10.39
CA SER A 29 -26.19 -7.92 10.98
C SER A 29 -27.19 -8.58 10.03
N ASP A 30 -27.22 -9.91 10.03
CA ASP A 30 -28.19 -10.72 9.30
C ASP A 30 -29.32 -11.26 10.21
N GLU A 31 -29.41 -10.79 11.46
CA GLU A 31 -30.39 -11.25 12.46
C GLU A 31 -31.85 -11.19 11.97
N THR A 32 -32.15 -10.27 11.06
CA THR A 32 -33.49 -10.10 10.47
C THR A 32 -33.72 -10.96 9.21
N GLY A 33 -32.73 -11.76 8.82
CA GLY A 33 -32.69 -12.54 7.58
C GLY A 33 -32.21 -11.75 6.35
N VAL A 34 -31.85 -10.48 6.53
CA VAL A 34 -31.23 -9.62 5.51
C VAL A 34 -30.06 -8.90 6.17
N LEU A 35 -28.90 -8.94 5.52
CA LEU A 35 -27.71 -8.22 5.96
C LEU A 35 -27.96 -6.71 5.85
N ALA A 36 -27.99 -6.01 6.98
CA ALA A 36 -28.27 -4.58 7.05
C ALA A 36 -27.58 -3.95 8.27
N PRO A 37 -27.32 -2.63 8.27
CA PRO A 37 -26.82 -1.93 9.45
C PRO A 37 -27.74 -2.11 10.65
N VAL A 38 -27.15 -2.30 11.83
CA VAL A 38 -27.90 -2.20 13.09
C VAL A 38 -28.22 -0.73 13.39
N VAL A 39 -29.39 -0.45 13.95
CA VAL A 39 -29.85 0.93 14.19
C VAL A 39 -30.51 1.09 15.55
N TRP A 40 -30.42 2.27 16.14
CA TRP A 40 -31.25 2.63 17.28
C TRP A 40 -32.76 2.74 16.93
N VAL A 41 -33.64 2.39 17.88
CA VAL A 41 -35.09 2.59 17.73
C VAL A 41 -35.47 4.02 18.11
N THR A 42 -35.55 4.92 17.13
CA THR A 42 -35.83 6.35 17.35
C THR A 42 -37.29 6.66 17.69
N SER A 43 -38.23 5.76 17.39
CA SER A 43 -39.66 5.95 17.69
C SER A 43 -40.01 5.93 19.19
N SER A 44 -39.08 5.52 20.05
CA SER A 44 -39.28 5.38 21.50
C SER A 44 -38.97 6.64 22.30
N GLY A 45 -38.60 7.73 21.60
CA GLY A 45 -38.10 8.97 22.20
C GLY A 45 -36.58 9.04 22.17
N PRO A 46 -36.00 10.12 22.74
CA PRO A 46 -34.56 10.34 22.71
C PRO A 46 -33.79 9.25 23.44
N ILE A 47 -32.66 8.85 22.88
CA ILE A 47 -31.77 7.85 23.48
C ILE A 47 -31.07 8.49 24.70
N PRO A 48 -31.08 7.83 25.87
CA PRO A 48 -30.44 8.35 27.07
C PRO A 48 -28.91 8.29 26.94
N VAL A 49 -28.25 9.33 27.44
CA VAL A 49 -26.78 9.42 27.53
C VAL A 49 -26.38 9.65 28.99
N TYR A 50 -25.36 8.92 29.44
CA TYR A 50 -24.79 9.03 30.77
C TYR A 50 -23.29 9.35 30.68
N THR A 51 -22.88 10.46 31.28
CA THR A 51 -21.48 10.90 31.26
C THR A 51 -20.74 10.47 32.52
N ASP A 52 -19.46 10.18 32.37
CA ASP A 52 -18.56 9.84 33.46
C ASP A 52 -18.27 11.02 34.40
N GLY A 53 -17.67 10.70 35.54
CA GLY A 53 -17.26 11.61 36.59
C GLY A 53 -15.76 11.87 36.59
N GLY A 54 -15.14 11.81 37.78
CA GLY A 54 -13.73 12.12 37.96
C GLY A 54 -13.40 13.57 38.32
N GLY A 55 -12.11 13.88 38.42
CA GLY A 55 -11.61 15.20 38.85
C GLY A 55 -11.47 16.23 37.72
N ALA A 56 -11.19 15.78 36.50
CA ALA A 56 -11.04 16.56 35.28
C ALA A 56 -11.18 15.60 34.08
N PHE A 57 -11.37 16.13 32.86
CA PHE A 57 -11.17 15.31 31.66
C PHE A 57 -9.69 15.22 31.30
N THR A 58 -8.94 16.30 31.52
CA THR A 58 -7.48 16.34 31.32
C THR A 58 -6.85 17.22 32.39
N TYR A 59 -5.67 16.84 32.88
CA TYR A 59 -4.86 17.67 33.76
C TYR A 59 -3.74 18.39 32.98
N ASP A 60 -3.33 19.56 33.47
CA ASP A 60 -2.13 20.26 33.00
C ASP A 60 -0.87 19.45 33.37
N PHE A 61 0.31 19.88 32.90
CA PHE A 61 1.59 19.19 33.11
C PHE A 61 1.97 18.97 34.59
N ASP A 62 1.32 19.68 35.52
CA ASP A 62 1.50 19.47 36.96
C ASP A 62 0.74 18.24 37.51
N GLY A 63 -0.08 17.59 36.67
CA GLY A 63 -0.87 16.39 36.99
C GLY A 63 -2.01 16.62 37.98
N THR A 64 -2.37 17.87 38.28
CA THR A 64 -3.37 18.20 39.32
C THR A 64 -4.30 19.35 38.96
N THR A 65 -3.85 20.32 38.17
CA THR A 65 -4.66 21.44 37.71
C THR A 65 -5.49 21.00 36.52
N PRO A 66 -6.83 21.06 36.56
CA PRO A 66 -7.65 20.71 35.40
C PRO A 66 -7.30 21.59 34.20
N PHE A 67 -6.84 20.98 33.11
CA PHE A 67 -6.68 21.66 31.83
C PHE A 67 -8.04 21.77 31.17
N ILE A 68 -8.70 20.65 30.85
CA ILE A 68 -10.12 20.58 30.51
C ILE A 68 -10.89 20.05 31.71
N THR A 69 -11.80 20.87 32.24
CA THR A 69 -12.65 20.49 33.37
C THR A 69 -13.70 19.47 32.96
N LEU A 70 -14.19 18.70 33.92
CA LEU A 70 -15.31 17.78 33.70
C LEU A 70 -16.58 18.52 33.22
N GLU A 71 -16.83 19.73 33.73
CA GLU A 71 -17.93 20.57 33.27
C GLU A 71 -17.79 20.93 31.78
N ARG A 72 -16.57 21.27 31.33
CA ARG A 72 -16.33 21.56 29.91
C ARG A 72 -16.45 20.31 29.06
N ALA A 73 -15.92 19.16 29.49
CA ALA A 73 -16.09 17.90 28.76
C ALA A 73 -17.58 17.52 28.62
N ASN A 74 -18.38 17.66 29.68
CA ASN A 74 -19.82 17.45 29.61
C ASN A 74 -20.53 18.43 28.67
N ALA A 75 -20.06 19.69 28.59
CA ALA A 75 -20.56 20.64 27.61
C ALA A 75 -20.22 20.22 26.17
N ILE A 76 -18.98 19.79 25.91
CA ILE A 76 -18.56 19.27 24.60
C ILE A 76 -19.36 18.02 24.22
N THR A 77 -19.57 17.08 25.14
CA THR A 77 -20.40 15.89 24.93
C THR A 77 -21.83 16.29 24.57
N ALA A 78 -22.44 17.23 25.30
CA ALA A 78 -23.78 17.71 24.99
C ALA A 78 -23.85 18.43 23.63
N GLU A 79 -22.85 19.26 23.30
CA GLU A 79 -22.71 19.93 22.00
C GLU A 79 -22.59 18.90 20.87
N SER A 80 -21.82 17.85 21.05
CA SER A 80 -21.56 16.79 20.05
C SER A 80 -22.82 15.95 19.77
N PHE A 81 -23.55 15.51 20.80
CA PHE A 81 -24.84 14.85 20.60
C PHE A 81 -25.88 15.77 19.95
N LEU A 82 -25.80 17.08 20.23
CA LEU A 82 -26.70 18.06 19.63
C LEU A 82 -26.48 18.18 18.12
N GLN A 83 -25.23 18.12 17.63
CA GLN A 83 -24.92 18.14 16.20
C GLN A 83 -25.66 17.01 15.46
N TRP A 84 -25.53 15.78 15.94
CA TRP A 84 -26.23 14.62 15.35
C TRP A 84 -27.75 14.70 15.50
N SER A 85 -28.25 15.18 16.65
CA SER A 85 -29.69 15.26 16.94
C SER A 85 -30.42 16.38 16.21
N GLN A 86 -29.70 17.39 15.70
CA GLN A 86 -30.30 18.54 15.02
C GLN A 86 -30.38 18.38 13.50
N VAL A 87 -29.87 17.28 12.94
CA VAL A 87 -29.92 17.02 11.50
C VAL A 87 -31.39 16.86 11.04
N PRO A 88 -31.95 17.82 10.27
CA PRO A 88 -33.40 17.86 10.02
C PRO A 88 -33.95 16.68 9.19
N THR A 89 -33.06 15.99 8.48
CA THR A 89 -33.36 14.83 7.64
C THR A 89 -33.26 13.50 8.38
N SER A 90 -32.78 13.51 9.63
CA SER A 90 -32.65 12.36 10.51
C SER A 90 -33.74 12.32 11.58
N THR A 91 -34.09 11.13 12.05
CA THR A 91 -34.97 10.88 13.19
C THR A 91 -34.20 10.62 14.48
N PHE A 92 -32.87 10.56 14.41
CA PHE A 92 -32.01 10.35 15.57
C PHE A 92 -32.14 11.52 16.56
N GLU A 93 -32.28 11.20 17.83
CA GLU A 93 -32.26 12.17 18.92
C GLU A 93 -31.67 11.50 20.16
N ALA A 94 -30.74 12.18 20.84
CA ALA A 94 -30.16 11.73 22.09
C ALA A 94 -30.13 12.87 23.12
N THR A 95 -30.24 12.52 24.40
CA THR A 95 -30.27 13.50 25.49
C THR A 95 -29.44 13.04 26.68
N ILE A 96 -28.67 13.96 27.27
CA ILE A 96 -28.01 13.72 28.56
C ILE A 96 -29.08 13.56 29.64
N GLN A 97 -29.17 12.38 30.26
CA GLN A 97 -30.17 12.06 31.28
C GLN A 97 -29.62 11.93 32.70
N GLY A 98 -28.29 11.89 32.85
CA GLY A 98 -27.63 11.83 34.16
C GLY A 98 -26.16 11.46 34.02
N THR A 99 -25.57 11.01 35.11
CA THR A 99 -24.17 10.55 35.16
C THR A 99 -24.08 9.03 35.35
N ILE A 100 -22.94 8.45 35.00
CA ILE A 100 -22.61 7.05 35.31
C ILE A 100 -22.77 6.78 36.81
N ALA A 101 -22.29 7.70 37.65
CA ALA A 101 -22.38 7.60 39.10
C ALA A 101 -23.81 7.49 39.63
N GLU A 102 -24.77 8.20 39.02
CA GLU A 102 -26.18 8.11 39.40
C GLU A 102 -26.83 6.77 38.99
N GLN A 103 -26.39 6.19 37.88
CA GLN A 103 -26.95 4.93 37.37
C GLN A 103 -26.32 3.70 38.04
N THR A 104 -25.00 3.70 38.24
CA THR A 104 -24.24 2.51 38.65
C THR A 104 -23.59 2.65 40.03
N GLY A 105 -23.46 3.86 40.56
CA GLY A 105 -22.71 4.15 41.78
C GLY A 105 -21.20 4.29 41.58
N VAL A 106 -20.70 4.14 40.35
CA VAL A 106 -19.28 4.33 40.01
C VAL A 106 -19.02 5.81 39.75
N ALA A 107 -18.23 6.45 40.60
CA ALA A 107 -17.98 7.89 40.55
C ALA A 107 -17.03 8.32 39.42
N ASP A 108 -16.19 7.41 38.95
CA ASP A 108 -15.13 7.66 37.97
C ASP A 108 -14.74 6.31 37.32
N VAL A 109 -14.79 6.23 35.99
CA VAL A 109 -14.37 5.05 35.24
C VAL A 109 -12.89 5.19 34.86
N THR A 110 -12.10 4.18 35.19
CA THR A 110 -10.64 4.13 35.02
C THR A 110 -10.23 2.76 34.49
N SER A 111 -8.96 2.57 34.14
CA SER A 111 -8.46 1.25 33.72
C SER A 111 -8.72 0.12 34.74
N ALA A 112 -8.89 0.46 36.02
CA ALA A 112 -9.16 -0.50 37.09
C ALA A 112 -10.61 -1.02 37.16
N ASN A 113 -11.57 -0.38 36.48
CA ASN A 113 -12.98 -0.75 36.54
C ASN A 113 -13.75 -0.63 35.21
N VAL A 114 -13.09 -0.27 34.10
CA VAL A 114 -13.70 -0.15 32.77
C VAL A 114 -14.28 -1.47 32.24
N ASP A 115 -13.78 -2.61 32.73
CA ASP A 115 -14.31 -3.95 32.45
C ASP A 115 -15.74 -4.18 32.99
N GLN A 116 -16.25 -3.27 33.83
CA GLN A 116 -17.65 -3.25 34.27
C GLN A 116 -18.58 -2.58 33.25
N PHE A 117 -18.01 -1.81 32.31
CA PHE A 117 -18.75 -1.07 31.29
C PHE A 117 -18.61 -1.69 29.91
N ILE A 118 -17.41 -2.16 29.57
CA ILE A 118 -17.12 -2.78 28.27
C ILE A 118 -17.22 -4.30 28.39
N GLY A 119 -17.98 -4.91 27.49
CA GLY A 119 -18.32 -6.34 27.46
C GLY A 119 -19.45 -6.71 28.43
N VAL A 120 -20.10 -5.74 29.06
CA VAL A 120 -21.13 -5.94 30.09
C VAL A 120 -22.34 -5.06 29.78
N GLU A 121 -23.53 -5.65 29.73
CA GLU A 121 -24.78 -4.92 29.48
C GLU A 121 -25.18 -4.14 30.75
N ASN A 122 -25.02 -2.81 30.71
CA ASN A 122 -25.28 -1.89 31.83
C ASN A 122 -26.66 -1.23 31.75
N GLY A 123 -27.36 -1.39 30.63
CA GLY A 123 -28.71 -0.88 30.41
C GLY A 123 -28.79 0.04 29.21
N PRO A 124 -30.01 0.45 28.82
CA PRO A 124 -30.21 1.14 27.56
C PRO A 124 -29.60 2.54 27.57
N GLY A 125 -28.84 2.87 26.52
CA GLY A 125 -28.27 4.20 26.32
C GLY A 125 -26.82 4.23 25.85
N PHE A 126 -26.25 5.43 25.90
CA PHE A 126 -24.83 5.69 25.66
C PHE A 126 -24.08 5.89 26.98
N TRP A 127 -22.96 5.19 27.14
CA TRP A 127 -22.00 5.39 28.24
C TRP A 127 -20.80 6.16 27.72
N VAL A 128 -20.67 7.44 28.12
CA VAL A 128 -19.54 8.29 27.71
C VAL A 128 -18.51 8.32 28.84
N ILE A 129 -17.37 7.68 28.61
CA ILE A 129 -16.27 7.45 29.54
C ILE A 129 -15.13 8.44 29.26
N TYR A 130 -14.54 9.00 30.31
CA TYR A 130 -13.47 9.99 30.22
C TYR A 130 -12.14 9.39 30.72
N ASP A 131 -11.30 8.93 29.78
CA ASP A 131 -9.98 8.36 30.10
C ASP A 131 -8.97 9.47 30.38
N THR A 132 -8.96 9.96 31.61
CA THR A 132 -8.26 11.20 31.98
C THR A 132 -6.75 11.17 31.72
N ASP A 133 -6.12 10.01 31.92
CA ASP A 133 -4.67 9.82 31.83
C ASP A 133 -4.25 8.88 30.70
N GLY A 134 -5.19 8.41 29.86
CA GLY A 134 -4.91 7.52 28.76
C GLY A 134 -4.67 6.07 29.17
N THR A 135 -4.85 5.72 30.45
CA THR A 135 -4.57 4.36 30.94
C THR A 135 -5.62 3.35 30.47
N ILE A 136 -6.84 3.76 30.15
CA ILE A 136 -7.80 2.84 29.51
C ILE A 136 -7.28 2.45 28.13
N MET A 137 -6.72 3.39 27.37
CA MET A 137 -6.10 3.08 26.06
C MET A 137 -4.94 2.08 26.20
N GLU A 138 -3.97 2.35 27.08
CA GLU A 138 -2.78 1.50 27.21
C GLU A 138 -3.05 0.18 27.93
N ASP A 139 -3.69 0.21 29.10
CA ASP A 139 -3.80 -0.97 29.97
C ASP A 139 -4.95 -1.90 29.54
N PHE A 140 -6.07 -1.35 29.06
CA PHE A 140 -7.26 -2.15 28.71
C PHE A 140 -7.28 -2.53 27.23
N PHE A 141 -7.08 -1.56 26.33
CA PHE A 141 -7.08 -1.83 24.88
C PHE A 141 -5.73 -2.27 24.33
N GLY A 142 -4.62 -2.02 25.04
CA GLY A 142 -3.28 -2.34 24.57
C GLY A 142 -2.81 -1.45 23.41
N VAL A 143 -3.35 -0.23 23.31
CA VAL A 143 -3.07 0.72 22.23
C VAL A 143 -2.35 1.96 22.78
N PRO A 144 -1.50 2.65 21.98
CA PRO A 144 -0.80 3.82 22.48
C PRO A 144 -1.76 4.97 22.79
N ASN A 145 -1.73 5.49 24.03
CA ASN A 145 -2.51 6.69 24.43
C ASN A 145 -2.11 7.98 23.71
N THR A 146 -1.03 7.97 22.94
CA THR A 146 -0.58 9.10 22.10
C THR A 146 -1.01 8.99 20.65
N ALA A 147 -1.53 7.84 20.22
CA ALA A 147 -1.92 7.58 18.83
C ALA A 147 -3.43 7.40 18.64
N VAL A 148 -4.16 7.02 19.70
CA VAL A 148 -5.61 6.79 19.66
C VAL A 148 -6.33 7.87 20.46
N LEU A 149 -7.17 8.67 19.80
CA LEU A 149 -7.87 9.83 20.38
C LEU A 149 -9.16 9.44 21.13
N GLY A 150 -9.78 8.35 20.69
CA GLY A 150 -10.99 7.79 21.25
C GLY A 150 -11.26 6.40 20.69
N ILE A 151 -12.17 5.67 21.33
CA ILE A 151 -12.72 4.42 20.83
C ILE A 151 -14.21 4.39 21.15
N SER A 152 -15.03 3.97 20.20
CA SER A 152 -16.47 4.00 20.33
C SER A 152 -17.14 2.93 19.48
N THR A 153 -18.22 2.34 19.99
CA THR A 153 -18.98 1.32 19.25
C THR A 153 -20.38 1.08 19.85
N PRO A 154 -21.36 0.65 19.04
CA PRO A 154 -22.50 -0.11 19.51
C PRO A 154 -22.02 -1.42 20.12
N GLU A 155 -22.62 -1.83 21.23
CA GLU A 155 -22.15 -3.00 21.98
C GLU A 155 -23.23 -4.09 22.12
N PHE A 156 -24.45 -3.71 22.50
CA PHE A 156 -25.55 -4.64 22.69
C PHE A 156 -26.75 -4.28 21.82
N GLY A 157 -27.50 -5.32 21.45
CA GLY A 157 -28.75 -5.20 20.72
C GLY A 157 -29.83 -6.18 21.16
N ASP A 158 -31.02 -5.96 20.64
CA ASP A 158 -32.22 -6.73 21.00
C ASP A 158 -32.42 -8.02 20.18
N GLY A 159 -31.47 -8.34 19.29
CA GLY A 159 -31.51 -9.48 18.38
C GLY A 159 -32.45 -9.30 17.18
N ASN A 160 -32.92 -8.09 16.91
CA ASN A 160 -33.76 -7.74 15.76
C ASN A 160 -33.11 -6.65 14.90
N GLY A 161 -31.78 -6.57 14.89
CA GLY A 161 -31.05 -5.50 14.21
C GLY A 161 -31.14 -4.14 14.89
N HIS A 162 -31.55 -4.07 16.17
CA HIS A 162 -31.59 -2.81 16.91
C HIS A 162 -30.51 -2.71 17.99
N ILE A 163 -29.88 -1.54 18.05
CA ILE A 163 -28.94 -1.17 19.10
C ILE A 163 -29.75 -0.85 20.37
N THR A 164 -29.29 -1.38 21.50
CA THR A 164 -29.82 -1.07 22.83
C THR A 164 -28.82 -0.33 23.70
N GLU A 165 -27.53 -0.56 23.49
CA GLU A 165 -26.46 0.01 24.32
C GLU A 165 -25.22 0.29 23.47
N SER A 166 -24.54 1.39 23.78
CA SER A 166 -23.27 1.77 23.16
C SER A 166 -22.39 2.46 24.19
N TRP A 167 -21.09 2.50 23.93
CA TRP A 167 -20.15 3.24 24.76
C TRP A 167 -19.16 4.00 23.91
N THR A 168 -18.57 5.02 24.53
CA THR A 168 -17.50 5.81 23.95
C THR A 168 -16.48 6.13 25.03
N VAL A 169 -15.20 5.86 24.77
CA VAL A 169 -14.08 6.25 25.62
C VAL A 169 -13.34 7.40 24.94
N MET A 170 -13.31 8.56 25.58
CA MET A 170 -12.56 9.73 25.10
C MET A 170 -11.20 9.80 25.80
N ASN A 171 -10.11 9.89 25.05
CA ASN A 171 -8.76 9.95 25.62
C ASN A 171 -8.40 11.39 26.05
N GLY A 172 -8.37 11.63 27.35
CA GLY A 172 -7.96 12.91 27.93
C GLY A 172 -6.45 13.19 27.82
N TRP A 173 -5.62 12.17 27.64
CA TRP A 173 -4.16 12.31 27.48
C TRP A 173 -3.76 12.88 26.12
N ALA A 174 -4.54 12.59 25.07
CA ALA A 174 -4.25 13.01 23.71
C ALA A 174 -4.69 14.45 23.40
N VAL A 175 -5.22 15.18 24.39
CA VAL A 175 -5.57 16.60 24.25
C VAL A 175 -4.29 17.41 24.08
N ASP A 176 -4.21 18.15 22.97
CA ASP A 176 -3.06 19.02 22.72
C ASP A 176 -2.99 20.18 23.71
N ALA A 177 -1.79 20.46 24.21
CA ALA A 177 -1.56 21.55 25.16
C ALA A 177 -1.82 22.94 24.56
N GLY A 178 -1.84 23.06 23.22
CA GLY A 178 -2.19 24.24 22.45
C GLY A 178 -3.69 24.49 22.31
N ASP A 179 -4.56 23.51 22.60
CA ASP A 179 -6.02 23.68 22.63
C ASP A 179 -6.46 24.41 23.91
N THR A 180 -5.91 25.61 24.11
CA THR A 180 -6.06 26.41 25.33
C THR A 180 -7.32 27.27 25.35
N GLY A 181 -7.99 27.43 24.21
CA GLY A 181 -9.07 28.39 24.00
C GLY A 181 -8.59 29.84 23.91
N THR A 182 -7.77 30.19 22.91
CA THR A 182 -7.76 31.43 22.09
C THR A 182 -6.53 31.46 21.16
N GLU A 183 -6.79 31.78 19.88
CA GLU A 183 -5.90 32.05 18.71
C GLU A 183 -4.66 31.17 18.50
N GLY A 184 -4.53 30.64 17.27
CA GLY A 184 -3.28 30.11 16.73
C GLY A 184 -2.14 31.15 16.77
N PRO A 185 -1.02 30.94 16.03
CA PRO A 185 0.10 31.86 16.07
C PRO A 185 -0.39 33.29 15.87
N VAL A 186 -0.09 34.16 16.84
CA VAL A 186 -0.58 35.53 16.91
C VAL A 186 -0.29 36.23 15.57
N ASP A 187 -1.32 36.45 14.75
CA ASP A 187 -1.23 37.37 13.62
C ASP A 187 -1.02 38.78 14.21
N PRO A 188 0.16 39.41 14.00
CA PRO A 188 0.42 40.75 14.52
C PRO A 188 -0.61 41.78 14.06
N ASP A 189 -1.32 41.53 12.95
CA ASP A 189 -2.33 42.42 12.40
C ASP A 189 -3.72 42.29 13.05
N ARG A 190 -4.01 41.22 13.82
CA ARG A 190 -5.29 41.11 14.57
C ARG A 190 -5.37 42.11 15.72
N ILE A 191 -4.24 42.41 16.37
CA ILE A 191 -4.13 43.46 17.39
C ILE A 191 -4.48 44.83 16.80
N ALA A 192 -4.17 45.06 15.52
CA ALA A 192 -4.47 46.31 14.82
C ALA A 192 -5.95 46.43 14.39
N LYS A 193 -6.67 45.31 14.23
CA LYS A 193 -8.07 45.28 13.77
C LYS A 193 -9.11 45.28 14.90
N GLY A 194 -8.71 45.02 16.15
CA GLY A 194 -9.56 45.20 17.33
C GLY A 194 -10.70 44.17 17.47
N ASP A 195 -10.51 42.98 16.93
CA ASP A 195 -11.55 41.94 16.82
C ASP A 195 -11.55 41.00 18.05
N PHE A 196 -11.92 41.54 19.21
CA PHE A 196 -11.85 40.85 20.52
C PHE A 196 -13.15 40.09 20.92
N GLU A 197 -14.13 39.90 20.02
CA GLU A 197 -15.49 39.51 20.44
C GLU A 197 -15.86 38.01 20.37
N THR A 198 -15.01 37.10 19.87
CA THR A 198 -15.31 35.65 19.87
C THR A 198 -14.36 34.86 20.78
N PHE A 199 -14.80 34.58 22.01
CA PHE A 199 -14.12 33.67 22.93
C PHE A 199 -14.28 32.22 22.46
N VAL A 200 -13.22 31.57 21.97
CA VAL A 200 -13.21 30.13 21.67
C VAL A 200 -12.87 29.38 22.96
N PRO A 201 -13.76 28.51 23.48
CA PRO A 201 -13.48 27.75 24.70
C PRO A 201 -12.33 26.75 24.53
N ARG A 202 -11.74 26.34 25.66
CA ARG A 202 -10.75 25.26 25.70
C ARG A 202 -11.35 23.92 25.27
N GLY A 203 -10.58 23.07 24.58
CA GLY A 203 -11.04 21.79 24.07
C GLY A 203 -11.85 21.89 22.78
N SER A 204 -11.78 23.03 22.07
CA SER A 204 -12.59 23.27 20.88
C SER A 204 -12.08 22.51 19.66
N ASN A 205 -10.77 22.30 19.54
CA ASN A 205 -10.23 21.46 18.48
C ASN A 205 -10.48 19.99 18.80
N TYR A 206 -10.34 19.62 20.08
CA TYR A 206 -10.62 18.26 20.54
C TYR A 206 -12.10 17.87 20.48
N ALA A 207 -13.03 18.84 20.37
CA ALA A 207 -14.46 18.58 20.20
C ALA A 207 -14.80 17.77 18.93
N GLY A 208 -13.93 17.82 17.90
CA GLY A 208 -14.04 16.96 16.72
C GLY A 208 -14.00 15.49 17.07
N VAL A 209 -13.09 15.09 17.97
CA VAL A 209 -12.98 13.71 18.47
C VAL A 209 -14.28 13.28 19.12
N PHE A 210 -14.88 14.13 19.96
CA PHE A 210 -16.13 13.79 20.62
C PHE A 210 -17.25 13.54 19.62
N THR A 211 -17.39 14.42 18.63
CA THR A 211 -18.45 14.32 17.62
C THR A 211 -18.26 13.10 16.71
N HIS A 212 -17.02 12.83 16.31
CA HIS A 212 -16.62 11.68 15.49
C HIS A 212 -16.89 10.35 16.20
N GLU A 213 -16.39 10.18 17.42
CA GLU A 213 -16.56 8.94 18.19
C GLU A 213 -18.03 8.68 18.52
N ILE A 214 -18.81 9.72 18.81
CA ILE A 214 -20.26 9.57 18.96
C ILE A 214 -20.90 9.07 17.65
N GLY A 215 -20.40 9.49 16.49
CA GLY A 215 -20.82 8.95 15.19
C GLY A 215 -20.69 7.42 15.13
N HIS A 216 -19.56 6.87 15.57
CA HIS A 216 -19.39 5.41 15.67
C HIS A 216 -20.38 4.77 16.64
N ALA A 217 -20.64 5.34 17.82
CA ALA A 217 -21.64 4.81 18.74
C ALA A 217 -23.06 4.79 18.14
N ILE A 218 -23.33 5.67 17.18
CA ILE A 218 -24.58 5.75 16.42
C ILE A 218 -24.59 4.77 15.21
N ASN A 219 -23.50 4.01 15.05
CA ASN A 219 -23.21 3.05 13.98
C ASN A 219 -22.82 3.68 12.63
N LEU A 220 -22.26 4.90 12.63
CA LEU A 220 -21.63 5.44 11.43
C LEU A 220 -20.22 4.88 11.27
N SER A 221 -19.80 4.73 10.02
CA SER A 221 -18.41 4.40 9.69
C SER A 221 -17.71 5.61 9.11
N HIS A 222 -16.41 5.45 8.89
CA HIS A 222 -15.62 6.47 8.25
C HIS A 222 -16.09 6.77 6.82
N SER A 223 -15.89 8.02 6.40
CA SER A 223 -16.08 8.46 5.02
C SER A 223 -14.87 9.27 4.55
N GLN A 224 -14.73 9.35 3.22
CA GLN A 224 -13.65 10.08 2.56
C GLN A 224 -14.25 10.88 1.41
N THR A 225 -14.32 12.20 1.58
CA THR A 225 -14.65 13.12 0.48
C THR A 225 -13.59 14.19 0.32
N ASN A 226 -13.18 14.82 1.43
CA ASN A 226 -12.21 15.90 1.43
C ASN A 226 -11.12 15.74 2.48
N GLY A 227 -11.32 14.93 3.53
CA GLY A 227 -10.41 14.88 4.68
C GLY A 227 -8.97 14.51 4.32
N GLN A 228 -8.78 13.66 3.32
CA GLN A 228 -7.48 13.32 2.76
C GLN A 228 -6.78 14.57 2.19
N MET A 229 -7.51 15.42 1.45
CA MET A 229 -6.97 16.68 0.95
C MET A 229 -6.69 17.67 2.09
N VAL A 230 -7.59 17.75 3.07
CA VAL A 230 -7.51 18.70 4.21
C VAL A 230 -6.30 18.43 5.09
N TYR A 231 -5.89 17.18 5.29
CA TYR A 231 -4.81 16.82 6.21
C TYR A 231 -3.55 16.23 5.57
N GLN A 232 -3.66 15.62 4.38
CA GLN A 232 -2.62 14.74 3.83
C GLN A 232 -2.09 15.19 2.45
N SER A 233 -2.66 16.22 1.84
CA SER A 233 -2.18 16.74 0.56
C SER A 233 -1.11 17.81 0.74
N TYR A 234 0.08 17.57 0.18
CA TYR A 234 1.21 18.50 0.24
C TYR A 234 1.77 18.75 -1.16
N THR A 235 2.53 19.85 -1.36
CA THR A 235 3.14 20.18 -2.66
C THR A 235 4.04 19.07 -3.22
N TYR A 236 4.64 18.25 -2.37
CA TYR A 236 5.46 17.09 -2.76
C TYR A 236 4.67 15.78 -2.88
N ALA A 237 3.41 15.75 -2.42
CA ALA A 237 2.52 14.59 -2.45
C ALA A 237 1.05 15.07 -2.61
N PRO A 238 0.70 15.63 -3.79
CA PRO A 238 -0.61 16.23 -4.01
C PRO A 238 -1.75 15.21 -4.07
N LEU A 239 -2.91 15.59 -3.56
CA LEU A 239 -4.19 14.89 -3.70
C LEU A 239 -5.22 15.78 -4.42
N TYR A 240 -6.28 15.17 -4.93
CA TYR A 240 -7.13 15.76 -5.97
C TYR A 240 -8.62 15.67 -5.61
N PRO A 241 -9.44 16.70 -5.90
CA PRO A 241 -10.90 16.67 -5.71
C PRO A 241 -11.62 15.94 -6.87
N GLY A 242 -11.04 14.85 -7.37
CA GLY A 242 -11.40 14.17 -8.60
C GLY A 242 -10.31 13.19 -9.04
N ALA A 243 -10.51 12.50 -10.16
CA ALA A 243 -9.47 11.63 -10.74
C ALA A 243 -8.17 12.43 -11.03
N PRO A 244 -6.99 11.97 -10.57
CA PRO A 244 -5.71 12.62 -10.84
C PRO A 244 -5.47 12.84 -12.34
N GLY A 245 -4.88 13.98 -12.70
CA GLY A 245 -4.66 14.36 -14.11
C GLY A 245 -5.88 14.96 -14.82
N CYS A 246 -7.08 14.84 -14.24
CA CYS A 246 -8.32 15.42 -14.77
C CYS A 246 -8.72 16.73 -14.08
N VAL A 247 -8.14 17.00 -12.91
CA VAL A 247 -8.36 18.21 -12.11
C VAL A 247 -7.03 18.66 -11.50
N GLU A 248 -6.93 19.95 -11.17
CA GLU A 248 -5.80 20.47 -10.39
C GLU A 248 -5.85 19.95 -8.95
N PRO A 249 -4.69 19.72 -8.32
CA PRO A 249 -4.63 19.29 -6.93
C PRO A 249 -5.12 20.40 -5.98
N LEU A 250 -5.50 20.00 -4.78
CA LEU A 250 -5.71 20.92 -3.66
C LEU A 250 -4.79 20.53 -2.52
N TYR A 251 -4.21 21.52 -1.86
CA TYR A 251 -3.25 21.30 -0.78
C TYR A 251 -3.90 21.50 0.58
N SER A 252 -3.37 20.79 1.59
CA SER A 252 -3.78 20.89 2.98
C SER A 252 -3.76 22.34 3.46
N TYR A 253 -4.70 22.71 4.34
CA TYR A 253 -4.69 24.02 4.98
C TYR A 253 -3.45 24.28 5.86
N THR A 254 -2.67 23.22 6.14
CA THR A 254 -1.42 23.28 6.90
C THR A 254 -0.17 23.30 6.03
N ASP A 255 -0.30 23.18 4.70
CA ASP A 255 0.84 23.28 3.78
C ASP A 255 1.17 24.74 3.45
N PHE A 256 1.98 25.37 4.29
CA PHE A 256 2.42 26.76 4.10
C PHE A 256 3.36 26.97 2.89
N SER A 257 3.72 25.91 2.16
CA SER A 257 4.48 26.01 0.91
C SER A 257 3.59 26.19 -0.33
N ALA A 258 2.30 25.85 -0.23
CA ALA A 258 1.33 26.00 -1.31
C ALA A 258 0.89 27.47 -1.49
N ASP A 259 0.38 27.79 -2.69
CA ASP A 259 -0.36 29.04 -2.89
C ASP A 259 -1.68 28.99 -2.11
N PRO A 260 -2.02 30.00 -1.29
CA PRO A 260 -3.30 30.04 -0.58
C PRO A 260 -4.56 29.87 -1.45
N GLU A 261 -4.49 30.18 -2.74
CA GLU A 261 -5.60 29.95 -3.68
C GLU A 261 -5.84 28.46 -3.99
N ASP A 262 -4.82 27.62 -3.82
CA ASP A 262 -4.84 26.18 -4.09
C ASP A 262 -5.03 25.35 -2.79
N MET A 263 -5.20 26.00 -1.63
CA MET A 263 -5.43 25.35 -0.35
C MET A 263 -6.91 25.04 -0.11
N ILE A 264 -7.21 23.85 0.40
CA ILE A 264 -8.58 23.47 0.78
C ILE A 264 -8.97 24.05 2.15
N ASP A 265 -10.21 24.52 2.29
CA ASP A 265 -10.74 25.04 3.55
C ASP A 265 -10.93 23.90 4.56
N ALA A 266 -10.38 24.06 5.76
CA ALA A 266 -10.57 23.11 6.87
C ALA A 266 -12.04 22.84 7.20
N ASN A 267 -12.96 23.79 6.96
CA ASN A 267 -14.40 23.61 7.19
C ASN A 267 -15.09 22.66 6.20
N SER A 268 -14.40 22.20 5.15
CA SER A 268 -14.94 21.28 4.17
C SER A 268 -14.73 19.80 4.53
N ILE A 269 -14.06 19.51 5.64
CA ILE A 269 -13.81 18.15 6.10
C ILE A 269 -15.07 17.48 6.64
N GLU A 270 -15.25 16.21 6.30
CA GLU A 270 -16.26 15.34 6.90
C GLU A 270 -15.95 15.02 8.37
N THR A 271 -16.95 15.13 9.25
CA THR A 271 -16.86 14.72 10.66
C THR A 271 -16.35 13.28 10.77
N MET A 272 -16.79 12.39 9.88
CA MET A 272 -16.41 10.97 9.90
C MET A 272 -15.09 10.65 9.17
N PHE A 273 -14.25 11.62 8.80
CA PHE A 273 -12.89 11.31 8.32
C PHE A 273 -12.05 10.74 9.49
N PRO A 274 -11.32 9.62 9.31
CA PRO A 274 -10.66 8.87 10.40
C PRO A 274 -9.51 9.58 11.11
N PHE A 275 -9.03 10.70 10.56
CA PHE A 275 -7.94 11.47 11.15
C PHE A 275 -8.46 12.81 11.63
N ILE A 276 -7.94 13.27 12.76
CA ILE A 276 -8.33 14.55 13.37
C ILE A 276 -7.06 15.27 13.82
N ASP A 277 -6.86 16.49 13.32
CA ASP A 277 -5.84 17.40 13.84
C ASP A 277 -6.38 18.11 15.10
N THR A 278 -6.05 17.57 16.26
CA THR A 278 -6.45 18.14 17.56
C THR A 278 -5.70 19.43 17.90
N THR A 279 -4.68 19.81 17.12
CA THR A 279 -3.87 21.01 17.32
C THR A 279 -4.40 22.21 16.52
N GLY A 280 -5.15 21.95 15.45
CA GLY A 280 -5.55 22.94 14.46
C GLY A 280 -7.06 23.10 14.29
N VAL A 281 -7.43 24.02 13.39
CA VAL A 281 -8.84 24.35 13.09
C VAL A 281 -9.59 23.19 12.41
N GLY A 282 -8.89 22.23 11.81
CA GLY A 282 -9.49 21.02 11.25
C GLY A 282 -10.22 20.18 12.30
N GLY A 283 -9.62 19.99 13.48
CA GLY A 283 -10.29 19.28 14.57
C GLY A 283 -11.57 19.99 15.04
N ALA A 284 -11.55 21.32 15.08
CA ALA A 284 -12.75 22.10 15.36
C ALA A 284 -13.80 21.98 14.25
N ALA A 285 -13.40 21.95 12.98
CA ALA A 285 -14.29 21.77 11.84
C ALA A 285 -15.00 20.41 11.87
N GLN A 286 -14.30 19.34 12.24
CA GLN A 286 -14.91 18.00 12.39
C GLN A 286 -15.92 17.92 13.53
N SER A 287 -16.01 18.93 14.41
CA SER A 287 -17.05 18.99 15.45
C SER A 287 -18.43 19.43 14.94
N THR A 288 -18.59 19.67 13.63
CA THR A 288 -19.87 20.13 13.07
C THR A 288 -20.42 19.18 12.01
N VAL A 289 -21.70 18.81 12.14
CA VAL A 289 -22.41 17.95 11.18
C VAL A 289 -23.17 18.84 10.19
N ASN A 290 -22.44 19.42 9.24
CA ASN A 290 -22.95 20.47 8.35
C ASN A 290 -22.70 20.23 6.86
N ILE A 291 -21.74 19.37 6.50
CA ILE A 291 -21.50 19.01 5.10
C ILE A 291 -22.43 17.87 4.67
N THR A 292 -22.61 17.73 3.35
CA THR A 292 -23.63 16.83 2.81
C THR A 292 -23.32 15.36 3.09
N ASP A 293 -22.04 14.97 3.13
CA ASP A 293 -21.63 13.61 3.48
C ASP A 293 -22.08 13.23 4.90
N ASP A 294 -21.77 14.04 5.91
CA ASP A 294 -22.16 13.78 7.31
C ASP A 294 -23.69 13.75 7.49
N VAL A 295 -24.39 14.72 6.90
CA VAL A 295 -25.86 14.80 6.93
C VAL A 295 -26.48 13.57 6.27
N SER A 296 -25.92 13.12 5.15
CA SER A 296 -26.41 11.94 4.42
C SER A 296 -26.11 10.66 5.18
N GLY A 297 -24.93 10.52 5.80
CA GLY A 297 -24.54 9.37 6.61
C GLY A 297 -25.55 9.07 7.72
N ILE A 298 -25.83 10.05 8.59
CA ILE A 298 -26.81 9.87 9.66
C ILE A 298 -28.24 9.69 9.13
N SER A 299 -28.60 10.40 8.06
CA SER A 299 -29.94 10.29 7.47
C SER A 299 -30.17 8.97 6.75
N ASN A 300 -29.11 8.27 6.32
CA ASN A 300 -29.21 6.94 5.73
C ASN A 300 -29.57 5.88 6.77
N LEU A 301 -29.05 5.99 7.99
CA LEU A 301 -29.37 5.08 9.09
C LEU A 301 -30.72 5.42 9.74
N TYR A 302 -31.01 6.70 9.91
CA TYR A 302 -32.19 7.18 10.65
C TYR A 302 -33.10 8.09 9.81
N PRO A 303 -33.56 7.68 8.61
CA PRO A 303 -34.20 8.58 7.66
C PRO A 303 -35.54 9.13 8.17
N THR A 304 -35.76 10.42 7.96
CA THR A 304 -37.13 10.98 7.96
C THR A 304 -37.86 10.61 6.67
N ALA A 305 -39.20 10.63 6.69
CA ALA A 305 -39.99 10.49 5.48
C ALA A 305 -39.70 11.60 4.44
N ALA A 306 -39.32 12.79 4.91
CA ALA A 306 -38.95 13.91 4.04
C ALA A 306 -37.61 13.65 3.32
N TYR A 307 -36.62 13.08 4.01
CA TYR A 307 -35.35 12.68 3.41
C TYR A 307 -35.58 11.71 2.24
N GLN A 308 -36.32 10.62 2.49
CA GLN A 308 -36.63 9.62 1.45
C GLN A 308 -37.39 10.19 0.25
N ALA A 309 -38.25 11.18 0.48
CA ALA A 309 -39.08 11.78 -0.57
C ALA A 309 -38.38 12.89 -1.36
N ASN A 310 -37.38 13.56 -0.77
CA ASN A 310 -36.85 14.83 -1.30
C ASN A 310 -35.35 14.80 -1.60
N THR A 311 -34.69 13.65 -1.57
CA THR A 311 -33.29 13.50 -2.01
C THR A 311 -33.18 12.59 -3.22
N GLY A 312 -32.10 12.72 -3.98
CA GLY A 312 -31.73 11.81 -5.04
C GLY A 312 -30.76 10.72 -4.56
N SER A 313 -30.53 9.73 -5.42
CA SER A 313 -29.52 8.70 -5.20
C SER A 313 -28.83 8.32 -6.51
N ILE A 314 -27.62 7.79 -6.39
CA ILE A 314 -26.85 7.19 -7.48
C ILE A 314 -26.40 5.81 -7.03
N SER A 315 -26.59 4.78 -7.85
CA SER A 315 -26.13 3.43 -7.58
C SER A 315 -25.39 2.87 -8.79
N GLY A 316 -24.46 1.96 -8.56
CA GLY A 316 -23.74 1.31 -9.62
C GLY A 316 -22.96 0.10 -9.14
N ILE A 317 -22.23 -0.50 -10.07
CA ILE A 317 -21.30 -1.60 -9.81
C ILE A 317 -19.95 -1.25 -10.43
N LEU A 318 -18.91 -1.20 -9.60
CA LEU A 318 -17.52 -1.18 -10.06
C LEU A 318 -17.09 -2.58 -10.50
N ARG A 319 -16.57 -2.68 -11.72
CA ARG A 319 -16.05 -3.93 -12.28
C ARG A 319 -14.60 -3.78 -12.71
N LEU A 320 -13.89 -4.89 -12.71
CA LEU A 320 -12.60 -5.01 -13.38
C LEU A 320 -12.78 -4.83 -14.88
N LYS A 321 -11.68 -4.58 -15.60
CA LYS A 321 -11.66 -4.44 -17.07
C LYS A 321 -12.18 -5.66 -17.83
N ASP A 322 -12.36 -6.82 -17.19
CA ASP A 322 -13.06 -7.95 -17.80
C ASP A 322 -14.57 -7.69 -18.02
N GLY A 323 -15.10 -6.62 -17.41
CA GLY A 323 -16.48 -6.16 -17.49
C GLY A 323 -17.47 -7.00 -16.69
N VAL A 324 -17.01 -7.96 -15.88
CA VAL A 324 -17.88 -8.94 -15.19
C VAL A 324 -17.52 -9.07 -13.72
N THR A 325 -16.22 -9.17 -13.40
CA THR A 325 -15.75 -9.36 -12.02
C THR A 325 -15.91 -8.06 -11.25
N GLN A 326 -16.61 -8.12 -10.13
CA GLN A 326 -16.84 -6.95 -9.28
C GLN A 326 -15.64 -6.69 -8.36
N TYR A 327 -15.40 -5.42 -8.01
CA TYR A 327 -14.26 -5.02 -7.19
C TYR A 327 -14.67 -4.19 -5.97
N SER A 328 -14.41 -4.72 -4.78
CA SER A 328 -14.73 -4.10 -3.49
C SER A 328 -13.61 -3.21 -2.98
N GLY A 329 -13.95 -2.34 -2.05
CA GLY A 329 -12.98 -1.61 -1.25
C GLY A 329 -12.44 -0.33 -1.89
N ILE A 330 -13.10 0.18 -2.91
CA ILE A 330 -12.77 1.43 -3.60
C ILE A 330 -13.77 2.51 -3.20
N ASN A 331 -13.28 3.74 -3.02
CA ASN A 331 -14.14 4.89 -2.72
C ASN A 331 -14.83 5.38 -4.00
N VAL A 332 -16.12 5.68 -3.91
CA VAL A 332 -16.90 6.27 -4.99
C VAL A 332 -17.50 7.57 -4.50
N ILE A 333 -17.14 8.67 -5.14
CA ILE A 333 -17.58 10.01 -4.73
C ILE A 333 -18.50 10.59 -5.79
N ALA A 334 -19.68 11.06 -5.37
CA ALA A 334 -20.51 11.96 -6.16
C ALA A 334 -20.26 13.40 -5.70
N ARG A 335 -19.63 14.21 -6.55
CA ARG A 335 -19.26 15.59 -6.24
C ARG A 335 -20.11 16.59 -7.03
N ASN A 336 -20.80 17.50 -6.33
CA ASN A 336 -21.63 18.51 -6.96
C ASN A 336 -20.77 19.52 -7.73
N VAL A 337 -21.06 19.73 -9.01
CA VAL A 337 -20.33 20.66 -9.87
C VAL A 337 -20.40 22.11 -9.38
N ALA A 338 -21.51 22.52 -8.76
CA ALA A 338 -21.73 23.89 -8.31
C ALA A 338 -21.26 24.16 -6.87
N ASN A 339 -21.05 23.12 -6.07
CA ASN A 339 -20.61 23.22 -4.68
C ASN A 339 -19.73 22.01 -4.30
N PRO A 340 -18.54 21.88 -4.93
CA PRO A 340 -17.78 20.63 -4.92
C PRO A 340 -17.27 20.22 -3.55
N TYR A 341 -17.09 21.13 -2.60
CA TYR A 341 -16.45 20.82 -1.32
C TYR A 341 -17.45 20.63 -0.17
N PHE A 342 -18.64 21.26 -0.22
CA PHE A 342 -19.65 21.11 0.84
C PHE A 342 -20.83 20.22 0.42
N ASP A 343 -20.96 19.92 -0.87
CA ASP A 343 -21.95 19.01 -1.45
C ASP A 343 -21.25 17.91 -2.26
N ALA A 344 -20.55 17.05 -1.53
CA ALA A 344 -20.03 15.77 -1.99
C ALA A 344 -20.51 14.68 -1.04
N VAL A 345 -20.76 13.48 -1.56
CA VAL A 345 -21.11 12.31 -0.76
C VAL A 345 -20.36 11.11 -1.30
N SER A 346 -19.80 10.32 -0.38
CA SER A 346 -19.08 9.08 -0.70
C SER A 346 -19.88 7.83 -0.36
N ASP A 347 -19.57 6.74 -1.06
CA ASP A 347 -19.85 5.38 -0.62
C ASP A 347 -18.68 4.48 -1.06
N MET A 348 -18.50 3.36 -0.37
CA MET A 348 -17.45 2.40 -0.67
C MET A 348 -18.03 1.20 -1.40
N THR A 349 -17.36 0.72 -2.44
CA THR A 349 -17.79 -0.51 -3.12
C THR A 349 -17.79 -1.70 -2.16
N GLY A 350 -18.93 -2.37 -2.05
CA GLY A 350 -19.11 -3.48 -1.13
C GLY A 350 -19.42 -3.07 0.31
N SER A 351 -19.69 -1.79 0.60
CA SER A 351 -20.02 -1.30 1.96
C SER A 351 -21.18 -2.06 2.61
N ALA A 352 -22.17 -2.49 1.82
CA ALA A 352 -23.34 -3.24 2.27
C ALA A 352 -23.05 -4.70 2.68
N THR A 353 -21.90 -5.25 2.29
CA THR A 353 -21.54 -6.64 2.55
C THR A 353 -20.21 -6.82 3.26
N GLN A 354 -19.35 -5.81 3.22
CA GLN A 354 -18.08 -5.77 3.95
C GLN A 354 -17.17 -6.97 3.64
N GLY A 355 -17.24 -7.46 2.40
CA GLY A 355 -16.52 -8.64 1.96
C GLY A 355 -17.04 -9.97 2.51
N GLN A 356 -18.12 -9.98 3.32
CA GLN A 356 -18.63 -11.20 3.96
C GLN A 356 -19.27 -12.20 2.97
N ILE A 357 -19.60 -11.77 1.76
CA ILE A 357 -20.22 -12.62 0.73
C ILE A 357 -19.40 -12.75 -0.57
N GLY A 358 -18.11 -12.39 -0.51
CA GLY A 358 -17.19 -12.38 -1.66
C GLY A 358 -17.04 -10.99 -2.30
N PRO A 359 -16.39 -10.90 -3.48
CA PRO A 359 -16.23 -9.64 -4.19
C PRO A 359 -17.58 -9.00 -4.52
N ASP A 360 -17.76 -7.78 -4.05
CA ASP A 360 -18.96 -6.96 -4.18
C ASP A 360 -18.58 -5.53 -4.59
N GLY A 361 -18.83 -5.19 -5.85
CA GLY A 361 -18.50 -3.89 -6.42
C GLY A 361 -19.65 -2.90 -6.34
N ARG A 362 -20.78 -3.31 -5.72
CA ARG A 362 -21.96 -2.45 -5.64
C ARG A 362 -21.70 -1.29 -4.70
N PHE A 363 -22.17 -0.11 -5.09
CA PHE A 363 -22.23 1.09 -4.26
C PHE A 363 -23.59 1.77 -4.43
N THR A 364 -24.00 2.57 -3.46
CA THR A 364 -25.22 3.37 -3.47
C THR A 364 -25.04 4.65 -2.66
N ILE A 365 -24.80 5.74 -3.37
CA ILE A 365 -24.73 7.09 -2.82
C ILE A 365 -26.15 7.65 -2.68
N ARG A 366 -26.52 8.09 -1.48
CA ARG A 366 -27.85 8.62 -1.13
C ARG A 366 -27.72 10.03 -0.58
N GLY A 367 -28.84 10.75 -0.51
CA GLY A 367 -28.88 12.07 0.13
C GLY A 367 -28.54 13.24 -0.80
N LEU A 368 -28.49 13.00 -2.11
CA LEU A 368 -28.09 14.01 -3.09
C LEU A 368 -29.11 15.15 -3.20
N THR A 369 -28.60 16.38 -3.30
CA THR A 369 -29.39 17.61 -3.47
C THR A 369 -30.16 17.59 -4.79
N VAL A 370 -31.49 17.60 -4.70
CA VAL A 370 -32.36 17.54 -5.90
C VAL A 370 -32.13 18.73 -6.82
N GLY A 371 -31.92 18.45 -8.11
CA GLY A 371 -31.65 19.45 -9.14
C GLY A 371 -30.18 19.84 -9.28
N ALA A 372 -29.31 19.46 -8.33
CA ALA A 372 -27.88 19.60 -8.48
C ALA A 372 -27.33 18.58 -9.50
N GLN A 373 -26.18 18.91 -10.09
CA GLN A 373 -25.47 18.06 -11.04
C GLN A 373 -24.22 17.52 -10.39
N TYR A 374 -24.07 16.19 -10.39
CA TYR A 374 -22.95 15.49 -9.78
C TYR A 374 -22.07 14.86 -10.84
N LYS A 375 -20.76 14.93 -10.67
CA LYS A 375 -19.81 14.03 -11.33
C LYS A 375 -19.49 12.89 -10.36
N VAL A 376 -19.43 11.66 -10.89
CA VAL A 376 -19.09 10.47 -10.11
C VAL A 376 -17.71 10.01 -10.54
N TYR A 377 -16.84 9.70 -9.58
CA TYR A 377 -15.51 9.18 -9.85
C TYR A 377 -15.07 8.21 -8.76
N ILE A 378 -14.04 7.43 -9.08
CA ILE A 378 -13.42 6.48 -8.16
C ILE A 378 -12.04 6.96 -7.72
N GLU A 379 -11.69 6.65 -6.47
CA GLU A 379 -10.36 6.89 -5.92
C GLU A 379 -10.01 5.84 -4.86
N GLU A 380 -8.72 5.72 -4.55
CA GLU A 380 -8.26 4.93 -3.42
C GLU A 380 -8.64 5.61 -2.09
N ILE A 381 -8.87 4.77 -1.09
CA ILE A 381 -8.88 5.20 0.29
C ILE A 381 -7.44 5.29 0.76
N ILE A 382 -6.99 6.47 1.18
CA ILE A 382 -5.57 6.73 1.44
C ILE A 382 -5.12 6.08 2.76
N ALA A 383 -5.94 6.17 3.80
CA ALA A 383 -5.64 5.58 5.10
C ALA A 383 -6.90 5.49 5.98
N GLY A 384 -6.85 4.62 6.99
CA GLY A 384 -7.94 4.40 7.95
C GLY A 384 -8.70 3.08 7.72
N GLY A 385 -9.56 2.73 8.66
CA GLY A 385 -10.48 1.57 8.51
C GLY A 385 -11.82 2.01 7.93
N TYR A 386 -12.43 1.20 7.06
CA TYR A 386 -13.69 1.54 6.38
C TYR A 386 -14.61 0.30 6.39
N PRO A 387 -15.90 0.44 6.00
CA PRO A 387 -16.85 -0.67 6.06
C PRO A 387 -16.38 -1.95 5.35
N ALA A 388 -15.83 -1.83 4.14
CA ALA A 388 -15.08 -2.91 3.50
C ALA A 388 -13.58 -2.68 3.70
N THR A 389 -12.75 -3.73 3.60
CA THR A 389 -11.30 -3.57 3.61
C THR A 389 -10.88 -2.70 2.41
N PRO A 390 -10.26 -1.52 2.64
CA PRO A 390 -9.70 -0.73 1.55
C PRO A 390 -8.81 -1.57 0.64
N GLN A 391 -8.97 -1.40 -0.68
CA GLN A 391 -8.12 -2.03 -1.67
C GLN A 391 -7.40 -0.95 -2.47
N SER A 392 -6.21 -1.28 -2.98
CA SER A 392 -5.58 -0.46 -4.01
C SER A 392 -6.39 -0.49 -5.29
N MET A 393 -6.35 0.59 -6.07
CA MET A 393 -6.84 0.56 -7.43
C MET A 393 -5.97 -0.39 -8.26
N VAL A 394 -6.65 -1.16 -9.10
CA VAL A 394 -6.03 -2.08 -10.06
C VAL A 394 -5.93 -1.47 -11.45
N SER A 395 -6.34 -0.21 -11.59
CA SER A 395 -6.15 0.65 -12.75
C SER A 395 -6.06 2.12 -12.32
N GLU A 396 -6.13 3.05 -13.27
CA GLU A 396 -6.22 4.49 -12.97
C GLU A 396 -7.58 4.88 -12.38
N GLY A 397 -7.59 5.96 -11.59
CA GLY A 397 -8.84 6.56 -11.12
C GLY A 397 -9.53 7.26 -12.29
N GLU A 398 -10.85 7.11 -12.38
CA GLU A 398 -11.62 7.64 -13.51
C GLU A 398 -12.98 8.19 -13.12
N TYR A 399 -13.53 9.03 -14.01
CA TYR A 399 -14.89 9.50 -13.93
C TYR A 399 -15.85 8.55 -14.65
N TRP A 400 -17.03 8.38 -14.07
CA TRP A 400 -18.15 7.77 -14.77
C TRP A 400 -18.65 8.66 -15.92
N ASN A 401 -19.00 8.04 -17.04
CA ASN A 401 -19.72 8.72 -18.11
C ASN A 401 -20.71 7.81 -18.87
N THR A 402 -21.55 8.41 -19.73
CA THR A 402 -22.58 7.64 -20.46
C THR A 402 -22.04 6.69 -21.54
N ALA A 403 -20.77 6.82 -21.91
CA ALA A 403 -20.07 5.96 -22.86
C ALA A 403 -19.17 4.93 -22.14
N GLU A 404 -19.43 4.65 -20.86
CA GLU A 404 -18.68 3.75 -20.01
C GLU A 404 -18.25 2.44 -20.70
N GLY A 405 -16.97 2.11 -20.59
CA GLY A 405 -16.40 0.84 -21.00
C GLY A 405 -14.89 0.80 -20.79
N ARG A 406 -14.34 -0.40 -20.72
CA ARG A 406 -12.91 -0.61 -20.42
C ARG A 406 -11.86 0.00 -21.37
N ASN A 407 -12.24 0.53 -22.54
CA ASN A 407 -11.26 0.83 -23.58
C ASN A 407 -10.77 2.28 -23.42
N PRO A 408 -9.49 2.50 -23.06
CA PRO A 408 -8.98 3.84 -22.74
C PRO A 408 -8.95 4.81 -23.94
N LEU A 409 -9.25 4.36 -25.17
CA LEU A 409 -9.36 5.24 -26.35
C LEU A 409 -10.78 5.77 -26.57
N THR A 410 -11.78 5.07 -26.03
CA THR A 410 -13.19 5.42 -26.22
C THR A 410 -13.87 5.84 -24.93
N ASP A 411 -13.28 5.50 -23.80
CA ASP A 411 -13.65 5.91 -22.46
C ASP A 411 -12.38 6.45 -21.79
N LEU A 412 -12.17 7.77 -21.82
CA LEU A 412 -10.98 8.36 -21.22
C LEU A 412 -11.22 8.57 -19.72
N ALA A 413 -10.21 8.41 -18.88
CA ALA A 413 -10.36 8.59 -17.43
C ALA A 413 -10.98 9.95 -17.03
N CYS A 414 -10.78 11.00 -17.84
CA CYS A 414 -11.32 12.35 -17.61
C CYS A 414 -12.67 12.62 -18.26
N ASP A 415 -13.20 11.69 -19.07
CA ASP A 415 -14.54 11.82 -19.65
C ASP A 415 -15.57 11.68 -18.54
N ALA A 416 -16.35 12.74 -18.32
CA ALA A 416 -17.30 12.82 -17.21
C ALA A 416 -18.67 13.23 -17.72
N THR A 417 -19.71 12.45 -17.41
CA THR A 417 -21.10 12.89 -17.61
C THR A 417 -21.75 13.26 -16.29
N SER A 418 -22.31 14.46 -16.20
CA SER A 418 -23.02 14.87 -14.98
C SER A 418 -24.38 14.20 -14.85
N ILE A 419 -24.69 13.73 -13.64
CA ILE A 419 -25.99 13.18 -13.26
C ILE A 419 -26.76 14.26 -12.50
N THR A 420 -27.96 14.62 -12.98
CA THR A 420 -28.87 15.48 -12.22
C THR A 420 -29.62 14.65 -11.19
N ALA A 421 -29.44 14.96 -9.90
CA ALA A 421 -30.15 14.26 -8.84
C ALA A 421 -31.65 14.57 -8.88
N VAL A 422 -32.49 13.53 -8.84
CA VAL A 422 -33.95 13.63 -8.91
C VAL A 422 -34.58 13.01 -7.66
N ALA A 423 -35.55 13.73 -7.08
CA ALA A 423 -36.20 13.35 -5.83
C ALA A 423 -36.79 11.94 -5.86
N ALA A 424 -36.53 11.16 -4.81
CA ALA A 424 -37.04 9.79 -4.62
C ALA A 424 -36.72 8.85 -5.80
N SER A 425 -35.61 9.09 -6.49
CA SER A 425 -35.17 8.28 -7.63
C SER A 425 -33.66 8.00 -7.56
N THR A 426 -33.29 6.86 -8.12
CA THR A 426 -31.90 6.41 -8.22
C THR A 426 -31.48 6.47 -9.69
N SER A 427 -30.36 7.11 -9.96
CA SER A 427 -29.69 7.04 -11.26
C SER A 427 -28.64 5.94 -11.25
N ASP A 428 -28.41 5.29 -12.40
CA ASP A 428 -27.41 4.25 -12.55
C ASP A 428 -26.06 4.85 -12.98
N ALA A 429 -24.97 4.39 -12.38
CA ALA A 429 -23.59 4.79 -12.68
C ALA A 429 -22.64 3.59 -12.54
N ASP A 430 -22.84 2.55 -13.35
CA ASP A 430 -21.89 1.43 -13.41
C ASP A 430 -20.54 1.91 -13.94
N ILE A 431 -19.43 1.51 -13.30
CA ILE A 431 -18.05 1.86 -13.69
C ILE A 431 -17.28 0.57 -14.03
N THR A 432 -16.50 0.59 -15.10
CA THR A 432 -15.61 -0.52 -15.48
C THR A 432 -14.20 0.01 -15.64
N PHE A 433 -13.29 -0.47 -14.78
CA PHE A 433 -11.89 -0.04 -14.82
C PHE A 433 -11.34 -0.02 -16.25
N ASN A 434 -10.81 1.14 -16.62
CA ASN A 434 -10.10 1.32 -17.88
C ASN A 434 -8.89 0.37 -18.00
N GLY A 435 -8.70 -0.19 -19.19
CA GLY A 435 -7.61 -1.12 -19.50
C GLY A 435 -7.91 -2.01 -20.71
N PHE A 436 -6.95 -2.13 -21.62
CA PHE A 436 -7.11 -3.01 -22.78
C PHE A 436 -7.19 -4.49 -22.37
N ASP A 437 -8.05 -5.23 -23.07
CA ASP A 437 -8.17 -6.69 -22.98
C ASP A 437 -7.21 -7.42 -23.93
N ASP A 438 -6.42 -6.67 -24.69
CA ASP A 438 -5.39 -7.16 -25.59
C ASP A 438 -4.05 -6.43 -25.41
N GLY A 439 -2.99 -6.99 -25.99
CA GLY A 439 -1.65 -6.47 -25.79
C GLY A 439 -1.11 -6.80 -24.40
N VAL A 440 -0.26 -5.91 -23.87
CA VAL A 440 0.40 -6.11 -22.58
C VAL A 440 -0.63 -6.08 -21.46
N GLN A 441 -0.51 -6.99 -20.50
CA GLN A 441 -1.36 -7.02 -19.32
C GLN A 441 -0.53 -6.77 -18.06
N PHE A 442 -1.01 -5.89 -17.20
CA PHE A 442 -0.40 -5.58 -15.91
C PHE A 442 -1.28 -6.10 -14.78
N THR A 443 -0.65 -6.74 -13.79
CA THR A 443 -1.35 -7.29 -12.62
C THR A 443 -0.57 -6.94 -11.35
N PRO A 444 -1.10 -6.09 -10.45
CA PRO A 444 -0.60 -6.01 -9.09
C PRO A 444 -0.91 -7.33 -8.36
N LEU A 445 0.05 -7.88 -7.61
CA LEU A 445 -0.11 -9.18 -6.96
C LEU A 445 -0.58 -9.05 -5.50
N VAL A 446 0.36 -8.87 -4.57
CA VAL A 446 0.10 -8.89 -3.12
C VAL A 446 1.20 -8.15 -2.35
N THR A 447 1.02 -8.04 -1.03
CA THR A 447 2.03 -7.61 -0.05
C THR A 447 3.12 -8.68 0.18
N ALA A 448 3.82 -9.08 -0.88
CA ALA A 448 4.99 -9.96 -0.83
C ALA A 448 5.99 -9.53 -1.90
N PHE A 449 7.24 -9.97 -1.75
CA PHE A 449 8.32 -9.63 -2.67
C PHE A 449 8.82 -10.87 -3.41
N PHE A 450 8.48 -10.99 -4.69
CA PHE A 450 8.90 -12.10 -5.54
C PHE A 450 10.17 -11.75 -6.32
N THR A 451 11.08 -12.72 -6.39
CA THR A 451 12.45 -12.52 -6.87
C THR A 451 12.83 -13.48 -8.00
N SER A 452 11.98 -14.47 -8.32
CA SER A 452 12.25 -15.43 -9.39
C SER A 452 10.98 -15.88 -10.13
N LEU A 453 11.14 -16.31 -11.38
CA LEU A 453 10.06 -16.76 -12.27
C LEU A 453 10.37 -18.10 -12.93
N SER A 454 9.33 -18.93 -13.11
CA SER A 454 9.39 -20.16 -13.89
C SER A 454 9.71 -19.86 -15.36
N THR A 455 10.19 -20.87 -16.07
CA THR A 455 10.52 -20.79 -17.50
C THR A 455 9.33 -20.31 -18.34
N ASP A 456 8.10 -20.69 -17.97
CA ASP A 456 6.86 -20.30 -18.64
C ASP A 456 6.17 -19.06 -18.01
N GLY A 457 6.77 -18.45 -16.99
CA GLY A 457 6.23 -17.28 -16.30
C GLY A 457 4.97 -17.51 -15.47
N THR A 458 4.51 -18.76 -15.33
CA THR A 458 3.25 -19.07 -14.61
C THR A 458 3.41 -19.20 -13.10
N ARG A 459 4.64 -19.28 -12.60
CA ARG A 459 4.96 -19.43 -11.18
C ARG A 459 6.11 -18.53 -10.76
N ALA A 460 6.08 -18.10 -9.51
CA ALA A 460 7.12 -17.28 -8.90
C ALA A 460 7.45 -17.73 -7.48
N GLY A 461 8.67 -17.49 -7.04
CA GLY A 461 9.09 -17.66 -5.65
C GLY A 461 9.61 -16.35 -5.06
N GLY A 462 9.38 -16.17 -3.78
CA GLY A 462 9.63 -14.92 -3.09
C GLY A 462 9.56 -15.03 -1.57
N MET A 463 9.47 -13.88 -0.92
CA MET A 463 9.40 -13.78 0.53
C MET A 463 8.36 -12.77 1.02
N ALA A 464 7.93 -12.96 2.26
CA ALA A 464 7.21 -11.99 3.08
C ALA A 464 7.92 -11.87 4.44
N GLY A 465 7.59 -10.84 5.24
CA GLY A 465 8.18 -10.66 6.58
C GLY A 465 9.71 -10.52 6.57
N SER A 466 10.26 -9.83 5.57
CA SER A 466 11.71 -9.61 5.42
C SER A 466 12.55 -10.89 5.32
N GLY A 467 11.99 -11.95 4.72
CA GLY A 467 12.67 -13.22 4.50
C GLY A 467 12.33 -14.32 5.51
N GLU A 468 11.58 -13.99 6.56
CA GLU A 468 11.11 -14.95 7.57
C GLU A 468 10.10 -15.96 7.00
N ILE A 469 9.36 -15.56 5.96
CA ILE A 469 8.30 -16.37 5.37
C ILE A 469 8.58 -16.56 3.88
N ALA A 470 8.84 -17.79 3.47
CA ALA A 470 8.90 -18.16 2.07
C ALA A 470 7.48 -18.18 1.46
N VAL A 471 7.33 -17.57 0.28
CA VAL A 471 6.05 -17.56 -0.45
C VAL A 471 6.25 -17.98 -1.90
N ARG A 472 5.19 -18.57 -2.46
CA ARG A 472 5.10 -18.95 -3.86
C ARG A 472 3.87 -18.29 -4.48
N TRP A 473 3.93 -18.00 -5.76
CA TRP A 473 2.78 -17.60 -6.55
C TRP A 473 2.60 -18.57 -7.72
N ASP A 474 1.36 -18.92 -8.01
CA ASP A 474 0.94 -19.67 -9.19
C ASP A 474 -0.21 -18.92 -9.87
N ARG A 475 -0.14 -18.77 -11.19
CA ARG A 475 -1.11 -18.01 -11.97
C ARG A 475 -2.56 -18.48 -11.82
N LEU A 476 -2.78 -19.77 -11.53
CA LEU A 476 -4.11 -20.34 -11.39
C LEU A 476 -4.61 -20.32 -9.94
N SER A 477 -3.74 -20.58 -8.98
CA SER A 477 -4.12 -20.69 -7.56
C SER A 477 -3.81 -19.46 -6.71
N GLY A 478 -3.10 -18.47 -7.24
CA GLY A 478 -2.67 -17.28 -6.51
C GLY A 478 -1.47 -17.54 -5.61
N VAL A 479 -1.37 -16.78 -4.53
CA VAL A 479 -0.26 -16.82 -3.58
C VAL A 479 -0.45 -17.94 -2.56
N GLU A 480 0.63 -18.67 -2.31
CA GLU A 480 0.74 -19.72 -1.31
C GLU A 480 1.87 -19.35 -0.33
N VAL A 481 1.53 -19.30 0.95
CA VAL A 481 2.49 -19.17 2.04
C VAL A 481 3.00 -20.58 2.39
N LEU A 482 4.31 -20.77 2.38
CA LEU A 482 4.90 -22.06 2.77
C LEU A 482 4.73 -22.29 4.28
N PRO A 483 4.79 -23.56 4.76
CA PRO A 483 4.65 -23.88 6.18
C PRO A 483 5.57 -23.07 7.10
N GLU A 484 5.14 -22.87 8.36
CA GLU A 484 5.90 -22.17 9.40
C GLU A 484 7.31 -22.75 9.58
N GLY A 485 8.29 -21.87 9.83
CA GLY A 485 9.71 -22.23 9.97
C GLY A 485 10.47 -22.31 8.64
N MET A 486 9.84 -21.93 7.52
CA MET A 486 10.50 -21.83 6.21
C MET A 486 10.71 -20.36 5.82
N GLY A 487 11.95 -19.90 5.91
CA GLY A 487 12.38 -18.59 5.41
C GLY A 487 12.98 -18.69 3.99
N THR A 488 13.31 -17.55 3.40
CA THR A 488 14.15 -17.48 2.19
C THR A 488 14.72 -16.07 2.02
N ASN A 489 15.91 -15.96 1.43
CA ASN A 489 16.50 -14.65 1.11
C ASN A 489 16.19 -14.19 -0.31
N ASN A 490 16.24 -15.10 -1.27
CA ASN A 490 16.15 -14.74 -2.69
C ASN A 490 15.15 -15.62 -3.46
N GLY A 491 14.32 -16.40 -2.75
CA GLY A 491 13.10 -17.02 -3.26
C GLY A 491 13.23 -17.86 -4.53
N ASN A 492 14.43 -18.35 -4.87
CA ASN A 492 14.70 -18.93 -6.19
C ASN A 492 13.91 -20.21 -6.43
N ILE A 493 13.32 -20.33 -7.61
CA ILE A 493 12.63 -21.53 -8.08
C ILE A 493 13.32 -22.18 -9.28
N ASP A 494 13.04 -23.47 -9.48
CA ASP A 494 13.52 -24.21 -10.65
C ASP A 494 12.72 -23.83 -11.91
N GLY A 495 13.11 -24.34 -13.08
CA GLY A 495 12.47 -23.99 -14.35
C GLY A 495 10.95 -24.22 -14.35
N PRO A 496 10.45 -25.38 -13.91
CA PRO A 496 9.01 -25.61 -13.76
C PRO A 496 8.32 -24.88 -12.59
N GLY A 497 9.06 -24.26 -11.65
CA GLY A 497 8.48 -23.67 -10.44
C GLY A 497 7.90 -24.69 -9.45
N LEU A 498 8.44 -25.91 -9.44
CA LEU A 498 8.03 -27.00 -8.55
C LEU A 498 8.92 -27.13 -7.32
N ARG A 499 10.12 -26.54 -7.36
CA ARG A 499 11.09 -26.57 -6.28
C ARG A 499 11.57 -25.16 -5.98
N MET A 500 11.81 -24.89 -4.70
CA MET A 500 12.19 -23.57 -4.20
C MET A 500 13.36 -23.68 -3.22
N ALA A 501 14.33 -22.79 -3.32
CA ALA A 501 15.38 -22.64 -2.33
C ALA A 501 14.84 -21.89 -1.10
N ILE A 502 14.97 -22.51 0.07
CA ILE A 502 14.48 -22.02 1.36
C ILE A 502 15.58 -22.11 2.42
N GLN A 503 15.34 -21.49 3.57
CA GLN A 503 16.09 -21.61 4.80
C GLN A 503 15.22 -22.33 5.83
N HIS A 504 15.77 -23.33 6.51
CA HIS A 504 15.04 -24.12 7.50
C HIS A 504 15.99 -24.66 8.56
N ASP A 505 15.58 -24.61 9.83
CA ASP A 505 16.30 -25.20 10.97
C ASP A 505 15.87 -26.67 11.15
N PRO A 506 16.73 -27.65 10.76
CA PRO A 506 16.37 -29.06 10.81
C PRO A 506 16.33 -29.67 12.22
N ASP A 507 17.08 -29.11 13.19
CA ASP A 507 17.33 -29.75 14.49
C ASP A 507 16.82 -28.94 15.70
N GLY A 508 16.35 -27.72 15.46
CA GLY A 508 15.77 -26.81 16.44
C GLY A 508 16.81 -26.10 17.30
N ASN A 509 18.06 -25.99 16.84
CA ASN A 509 19.14 -25.33 17.57
C ASN A 509 19.12 -23.79 17.44
N GLY A 510 18.26 -23.24 16.57
CA GLY A 510 18.14 -21.81 16.29
C GLY A 510 18.99 -21.31 15.12
N ILE A 511 19.66 -22.19 14.39
CA ILE A 511 20.48 -21.90 13.21
C ILE A 511 19.84 -22.60 12.01
N ALA A 512 19.51 -21.83 10.97
CA ALA A 512 18.91 -22.36 9.76
C ALA A 512 19.96 -22.73 8.70
N GLU A 513 19.68 -23.83 7.99
CA GLU A 513 20.47 -24.30 6.85
C GLU A 513 19.71 -24.06 5.53
N PRO A 514 20.42 -23.94 4.40
CA PRO A 514 19.78 -23.89 3.09
C PRO A 514 19.22 -25.27 2.71
N ALA A 515 18.02 -25.26 2.12
CA ALA A 515 17.32 -26.46 1.66
C ALA A 515 16.57 -26.20 0.35
N ILE A 516 16.23 -27.28 -0.35
CA ILE A 516 15.28 -27.25 -1.48
C ILE A 516 13.96 -27.84 -1.00
N TRP A 517 12.92 -27.00 -0.99
CA TRP A 517 11.54 -27.44 -0.81
C TRP A 517 10.93 -27.87 -2.14
N ASN A 518 10.12 -28.93 -2.13
CA ASN A 518 9.36 -29.42 -3.27
C ASN A 518 7.86 -29.21 -3.03
N GLU A 519 7.09 -28.95 -4.08
CA GLU A 519 5.62 -28.81 -4.03
C GLU A 519 4.88 -29.96 -3.32
N ASN A 520 5.46 -31.17 -3.30
CA ASN A 520 4.92 -32.30 -2.55
C ASN A 520 5.22 -32.27 -1.03
N GLY A 521 5.84 -31.20 -0.53
CA GLY A 521 6.23 -30.98 0.87
C GLY A 521 7.57 -31.58 1.29
N ILE A 522 8.32 -32.23 0.38
CA ILE A 522 9.64 -32.80 0.73
C ILE A 522 10.69 -31.70 0.79
N ILE A 523 11.48 -31.71 1.86
CA ILE A 523 12.64 -30.83 2.06
C ILE A 523 13.94 -31.62 1.83
N GLN A 524 14.81 -31.09 0.98
CA GLN A 524 16.16 -31.59 0.75
C GLN A 524 17.17 -30.60 1.33
N TYR A 525 17.72 -30.92 2.49
CA TYR A 525 18.79 -30.13 3.10
C TYR A 525 20.07 -30.19 2.26
N LEU A 526 20.72 -29.04 2.10
CA LEU A 526 21.96 -28.92 1.34
C LEU A 526 23.19 -29.12 2.24
N GLY A 527 23.00 -29.07 3.56
CA GLY A 527 24.05 -29.08 4.58
C GLY A 527 24.74 -27.73 4.69
N ASP A 528 25.87 -27.72 5.37
CA ASP A 528 26.66 -26.52 5.67
C ASP A 528 28.18 -26.83 5.64
N LEU A 529 29.03 -25.84 5.95
CA LEU A 529 30.50 -25.98 5.95
C LEU A 529 31.14 -26.00 7.35
N ASN A 530 30.38 -25.79 8.42
CA ASN A 530 30.86 -25.61 9.79
C ASN A 530 30.27 -26.62 10.81
N GLY A 531 29.47 -27.58 10.36
CA GLY A 531 28.75 -28.54 11.18
C GLY A 531 27.56 -27.95 11.93
N ASP A 532 26.95 -26.89 11.40
CA ASP A 532 25.82 -26.14 11.97
C ASP A 532 26.08 -25.65 13.40
N THR A 533 27.31 -25.14 13.63
CA THR A 533 27.77 -24.72 14.96
C THR A 533 27.70 -23.22 15.20
N CYS A 534 27.61 -22.45 14.13
CA CYS A 534 27.57 -20.99 14.10
C CYS A 534 26.98 -20.53 12.76
N GLY A 535 26.63 -19.26 12.68
CA GLY A 535 26.10 -18.70 11.44
C GLY A 535 26.13 -17.20 11.41
N GLY A 536 25.61 -16.66 10.33
CA GLY A 536 25.40 -15.24 10.17
C GLY A 536 24.03 -14.78 10.65
N ASP A 537 24.02 -13.71 11.43
CA ASP A 537 22.80 -13.07 11.91
C ASP A 537 22.22 -12.09 10.87
N GLY A 538 20.91 -12.18 10.64
CA GLY A 538 20.16 -11.27 9.78
C GLY A 538 18.72 -11.10 10.27
N GLN A 539 17.89 -10.41 9.49
CA GLN A 539 16.48 -10.21 9.86
C GLN A 539 15.69 -11.53 9.94
N GLY A 540 16.01 -12.51 9.10
CA GLY A 540 15.43 -13.86 9.15
C GLY A 540 16.07 -14.81 10.17
N GLY A 541 16.84 -14.31 11.12
CA GLY A 541 17.54 -15.11 12.13
C GLY A 541 18.97 -15.53 11.75
N THR A 542 19.53 -16.47 12.51
CA THR A 542 20.89 -16.99 12.34
C THR A 542 20.91 -18.12 11.31
N ASN A 543 21.87 -18.10 10.39
CA ASN A 543 21.97 -19.13 9.35
C ASN A 543 23.41 -19.60 9.15
N SER A 544 23.66 -20.91 9.07
CA SER A 544 25.00 -21.49 8.81
C SER A 544 25.44 -21.36 7.35
N ALA A 545 24.48 -21.28 6.43
CA ALA A 545 24.67 -20.89 5.03
C ALA A 545 23.36 -20.33 4.44
N LEU A 546 23.46 -19.57 3.35
CA LEU A 546 22.33 -18.89 2.68
C LEU A 546 22.29 -19.23 1.19
N ALA A 547 21.18 -19.78 0.72
CA ALA A 547 20.94 -19.96 -0.71
C ALA A 547 20.63 -18.63 -1.41
N TRP A 548 21.34 -18.32 -2.49
CA TRP A 548 21.17 -17.08 -3.28
C TRP A 548 20.83 -17.31 -4.75
N GLY A 549 21.25 -18.42 -5.34
CA GLY A 549 20.94 -18.79 -6.73
C GLY A 549 20.76 -20.29 -6.92
N MET A 550 19.94 -20.67 -7.89
CA MET A 550 19.63 -22.07 -8.21
C MET A 550 19.50 -22.28 -9.72
N ASP A 551 20.04 -23.39 -10.23
CA ASP A 551 19.90 -23.73 -11.65
C ASP A 551 18.48 -24.22 -12.01
N ARG A 552 18.15 -24.28 -13.31
CA ARG A 552 16.78 -24.61 -13.75
C ARG A 552 16.35 -26.03 -13.41
N SER A 553 17.30 -26.92 -13.12
CA SER A 553 17.03 -28.30 -12.71
C SER A 553 17.08 -28.50 -11.19
N ALA A 554 17.31 -27.45 -10.40
CA ALA A 554 17.61 -27.53 -8.96
C ALA A 554 18.61 -28.65 -8.62
N SER A 555 19.59 -28.85 -9.49
CA SER A 555 20.72 -29.74 -9.30
C SER A 555 21.94 -29.00 -8.76
N LYS A 556 21.97 -27.68 -8.90
CA LYS A 556 23.01 -26.80 -8.35
C LYS A 556 22.39 -25.63 -7.62
N VAL A 557 22.92 -25.33 -6.44
CA VAL A 557 22.57 -24.17 -5.62
C VAL A 557 23.87 -23.47 -5.23
N VAL A 558 23.87 -22.15 -5.26
CA VAL A 558 25.01 -21.32 -4.88
C VAL A 558 24.61 -20.29 -3.84
N GLY A 559 25.58 -19.81 -3.09
CA GLY A 559 25.31 -18.79 -2.10
C GLY A 559 26.50 -18.42 -1.23
N LEU A 560 26.17 -18.09 0.02
CA LEU A 560 27.09 -17.70 1.07
C LEU A 560 27.13 -18.76 2.16
N ALA A 561 28.29 -19.14 2.66
CA ALA A 561 28.44 -20.03 3.81
C ALA A 561 29.34 -19.38 4.86
N TYR A 562 29.14 -19.78 6.12
CA TYR A 562 29.89 -19.26 7.25
C TYR A 562 30.82 -20.33 7.81
N ILE A 563 32.07 -19.98 8.12
CA ILE A 563 33.08 -20.90 8.65
C ILE A 563 33.84 -20.21 9.79
N ASP A 564 33.89 -20.83 10.97
CA ASP A 564 34.77 -20.41 12.08
C ASP A 564 36.22 -20.79 11.75
N ARG A 565 37.00 -19.90 11.15
CA ARG A 565 38.38 -20.22 10.73
C ARG A 565 39.37 -20.00 11.85
N ASP A 566 39.12 -19.05 12.74
CA ASP A 566 40.02 -18.72 13.85
C ASP A 566 39.67 -19.42 15.18
N LEU A 567 38.55 -20.15 15.22
CA LEU A 567 38.03 -20.94 16.32
C LEU A 567 37.62 -20.08 17.53
N ASP A 568 37.15 -18.85 17.29
CA ASP A 568 36.66 -17.95 18.32
C ASP A 568 35.18 -18.15 18.67
N GLY A 569 34.48 -19.01 17.92
CA GLY A 569 33.06 -19.33 18.09
C GLY A 569 32.12 -18.38 17.34
N THR A 570 32.66 -17.44 16.58
CA THR A 570 31.94 -16.56 15.66
C THR A 570 32.33 -16.88 14.22
N CYS A 571 31.43 -16.62 13.27
CA CYS A 571 31.62 -17.03 11.87
C CYS A 571 31.40 -15.87 10.90
N MET A 572 31.54 -14.65 11.39
CA MET A 572 31.37 -13.41 10.64
C MET A 572 32.57 -12.47 10.81
N GLY A 573 33.71 -12.98 11.29
CA GLY A 573 34.92 -12.21 11.51
C GLY A 573 35.61 -11.81 10.21
N GLY A 574 36.64 -10.97 10.33
CA GLY A 574 37.46 -10.50 9.20
C GLY A 574 38.49 -11.52 8.68
N ASN A 575 38.38 -12.79 9.07
CA ASN A 575 39.38 -13.85 8.84
C ASN A 575 38.98 -14.83 7.72
N ASP A 576 38.31 -14.33 6.67
CA ASP A 576 37.83 -15.14 5.53
C ASP A 576 36.79 -16.19 5.96
N GLU A 577 35.85 -15.75 6.79
CA GLU A 577 34.85 -16.60 7.44
C GLU A 577 33.52 -16.60 6.70
N VAL A 578 33.37 -15.71 5.72
CA VAL A 578 32.15 -15.55 4.94
C VAL A 578 32.46 -15.81 3.48
N VAL A 579 32.21 -17.06 3.06
CA VAL A 579 32.77 -17.64 1.84
C VAL A 579 31.69 -18.00 0.81
N PRO A 580 32.02 -18.01 -0.49
CA PRO A 580 31.08 -18.43 -1.53
C PRO A 580 31.00 -19.95 -1.54
N TYR A 581 29.81 -20.51 -1.71
CA TYR A 581 29.64 -21.95 -1.88
C TYR A 581 28.94 -22.33 -3.18
N ILE A 582 29.17 -23.57 -3.59
CA ILE A 582 28.34 -24.31 -4.53
C ILE A 582 27.93 -25.65 -3.92
N TRP A 583 26.68 -26.04 -4.16
CA TRP A 583 26.15 -27.34 -3.81
C TRP A 583 25.71 -28.08 -5.07
N ASP A 584 25.90 -29.40 -5.12
CA ASP A 584 25.14 -30.27 -6.02
C ASP A 584 24.83 -31.62 -5.38
N SER A 585 23.88 -32.33 -5.96
CA SER A 585 23.38 -33.60 -5.43
C SER A 585 24.43 -34.72 -5.35
N THR A 586 25.59 -34.56 -6.02
CA THR A 586 26.65 -35.58 -6.04
C THR A 586 27.80 -35.27 -5.10
N GLY A 587 28.15 -33.99 -4.94
CA GLY A 587 29.28 -33.52 -4.17
C GLY A 587 28.91 -32.89 -2.82
N GLY A 588 27.63 -32.58 -2.59
CA GLY A 588 27.20 -31.79 -1.43
C GLY A 588 27.71 -30.34 -1.52
N MET A 589 27.61 -29.63 -0.40
CA MET A 589 28.09 -28.25 -0.29
C MET A 589 29.62 -28.21 -0.26
N ARG A 590 30.21 -27.25 -0.98
CA ARG A 590 31.65 -26.99 -0.99
C ARG A 590 31.93 -25.51 -1.23
N GLU A 591 33.02 -25.04 -0.66
CA GLU A 591 33.56 -23.70 -0.90
C GLU A 591 34.02 -23.55 -2.36
N LEU A 592 33.67 -22.43 -2.99
CA LEU A 592 34.22 -22.04 -4.30
C LEU A 592 35.59 -21.37 -4.09
N ALA A 593 36.51 -21.63 -5.03
CA ALA A 593 37.84 -21.00 -4.99
C ALA A 593 37.71 -19.48 -5.09
N HIS A 594 38.27 -18.74 -4.13
CA HIS A 594 38.16 -17.28 -4.10
C HIS A 594 39.43 -16.62 -3.54
N ASP A 595 39.53 -15.31 -3.72
CA ASP A 595 40.58 -14.49 -3.12
C ASP A 595 40.31 -14.24 -1.63
N THR A 596 41.08 -14.94 -0.78
CA THR A 596 40.97 -14.90 0.68
C THR A 596 41.43 -13.58 1.30
N SER A 597 41.88 -12.61 0.50
CA SER A 597 42.19 -11.26 0.99
C SER A 597 40.93 -10.42 1.24
N PHE A 598 39.79 -10.84 0.68
CA PHE A 598 38.49 -10.26 0.97
C PHE A 598 37.84 -10.99 2.14
N PRO A 599 37.42 -10.28 3.20
CA PRO A 599 36.78 -10.91 4.37
C PRO A 599 35.39 -11.46 4.07
N TRP A 600 34.75 -11.01 2.98
CA TRP A 600 33.39 -11.40 2.61
C TRP A 600 33.28 -11.61 1.11
N THR A 601 32.88 -12.82 0.70
CA THR A 601 32.66 -13.19 -0.70
C THR A 601 31.43 -14.08 -0.83
N ARG A 602 30.55 -13.78 -1.80
CA ARG A 602 29.29 -14.52 -2.04
C ARG A 602 29.13 -14.90 -3.50
N ALA A 603 28.58 -16.09 -3.75
CA ALA A 603 28.04 -16.44 -5.05
C ALA A 603 26.58 -15.97 -5.15
N ASN A 604 26.29 -15.04 -6.05
CA ASN A 604 24.98 -14.39 -6.19
C ASN A 604 24.00 -15.25 -7.01
N THR A 605 24.47 -15.84 -8.11
CA THR A 605 23.59 -16.54 -9.07
C THR A 605 24.34 -17.62 -9.85
N VAL A 606 23.58 -18.51 -10.50
CA VAL A 606 24.10 -19.56 -11.39
C VAL A 606 23.25 -19.63 -12.67
N SER A 607 23.90 -19.81 -13.82
CA SER A 607 23.25 -19.99 -15.12
C SER A 607 22.28 -21.16 -15.09
N GLY A 608 21.23 -21.12 -15.91
CA GLY A 608 20.19 -22.15 -15.91
C GLY A 608 20.67 -23.59 -16.15
N ASN A 609 21.79 -23.78 -16.85
CA ASN A 609 22.45 -25.08 -17.07
C ASN A 609 23.48 -25.46 -15.98
N GLY A 610 23.65 -24.62 -14.95
CA GLY A 610 24.52 -24.89 -13.81
C GLY A 610 26.02 -24.65 -14.02
N ARG A 611 26.47 -24.08 -15.15
CA ARG A 611 27.90 -24.04 -15.51
C ARG A 611 28.61 -22.72 -15.22
N VAL A 612 27.90 -21.60 -15.19
CA VAL A 612 28.47 -20.28 -14.91
C VAL A 612 27.89 -19.75 -13.62
N VAL A 613 28.73 -19.48 -12.63
CA VAL A 613 28.36 -18.87 -11.35
C VAL A 613 28.88 -17.44 -11.34
N LEU A 614 28.09 -16.49 -10.86
CA LEU A 614 28.48 -15.10 -10.65
C LEU A 614 28.47 -14.78 -9.16
N GLY A 615 29.27 -13.80 -8.74
CA GLY A 615 29.35 -13.40 -7.35
C GLY A 615 30.04 -12.08 -7.15
N VAL A 616 30.19 -11.72 -5.88
CA VAL A 616 30.72 -10.42 -5.44
C VAL A 616 31.54 -10.58 -4.16
N SER A 617 32.54 -9.71 -3.96
CA SER A 617 33.22 -9.51 -2.69
C SER A 617 33.10 -8.07 -2.24
N ASN A 618 32.84 -7.87 -0.94
CA ASN A 618 32.64 -6.57 -0.27
C ASN A 618 31.74 -5.54 -0.97
N PHE A 619 30.91 -5.95 -1.96
CA PHE A 619 30.21 -5.02 -2.87
C PHE A 619 31.14 -4.09 -3.68
N GLU A 620 32.40 -4.49 -3.84
CA GLU A 620 33.45 -3.73 -4.53
C GLU A 620 34.05 -4.50 -5.72
N ASN A 621 33.92 -5.82 -5.75
CA ASN A 621 34.51 -6.67 -6.78
C ASN A 621 33.54 -7.73 -7.27
N ALA A 622 33.41 -7.86 -8.59
CA ALA A 622 32.57 -8.83 -9.26
C ALA A 622 33.39 -10.02 -9.78
N TRP A 623 32.80 -11.21 -9.65
CA TRP A 623 33.47 -12.48 -9.93
C TRP A 623 32.64 -13.41 -10.78
N ALA A 624 33.32 -14.32 -11.48
CA ALA A 624 32.69 -15.47 -12.12
C ALA A 624 33.48 -16.76 -11.92
N TRP A 625 32.77 -17.90 -11.98
CA TRP A 625 33.33 -19.23 -12.06
C TRP A 625 32.68 -19.99 -13.22
N VAL A 626 33.50 -20.55 -14.12
CA VAL A 626 33.04 -21.35 -15.25
C VAL A 626 33.45 -22.79 -15.03
N ASP A 627 32.48 -23.71 -15.03
CA ASP A 627 32.67 -25.14 -14.73
C ASP A 627 33.45 -25.37 -13.42
N GLU A 628 33.18 -24.55 -12.40
CA GLU A 628 33.89 -24.57 -11.10
C GLU A 628 35.42 -24.41 -11.22
N GLY A 629 35.86 -23.76 -12.31
CA GLY A 629 37.25 -23.40 -12.54
C GLY A 629 37.75 -22.28 -11.61
N PRO A 630 38.96 -21.75 -11.87
CA PRO A 630 39.49 -20.61 -11.13
C PRO A 630 38.57 -19.40 -11.17
N GLN A 631 38.58 -18.60 -10.11
CA GLN A 631 37.86 -17.33 -10.04
C GLN A 631 38.32 -16.38 -11.17
N ILE A 632 37.36 -15.78 -11.85
CA ILE A 632 37.58 -14.79 -12.91
C ILE A 632 37.20 -13.42 -12.37
N ASP A 633 38.13 -12.46 -12.49
CA ASP A 633 37.95 -11.06 -12.08
C ASP A 633 37.19 -10.27 -13.14
N LEU A 634 35.89 -10.04 -12.91
CA LEU A 634 35.04 -9.28 -13.82
C LEU A 634 35.26 -7.76 -13.66
N THR A 635 35.67 -7.31 -12.48
CA THR A 635 36.03 -5.91 -12.23
C THR A 635 37.27 -5.52 -13.01
N ALA A 636 38.31 -6.35 -13.04
CA ALA A 636 39.47 -6.11 -13.90
C ALA A 636 39.12 -6.17 -15.40
N LEU A 637 38.13 -6.98 -15.79
CA LEU A 637 37.69 -7.15 -17.17
C LEU A 637 36.87 -5.95 -17.69
N SER A 638 36.03 -5.37 -16.85
CA SER A 638 34.96 -4.44 -17.27
C SER A 638 34.75 -3.22 -16.37
N GLY A 639 35.42 -3.19 -15.22
CA GLY A 639 35.20 -2.22 -14.15
C GLY A 639 33.96 -2.47 -13.31
N THR A 640 33.08 -3.41 -13.70
CA THR A 640 31.85 -3.72 -12.97
C THR A 640 32.13 -4.07 -11.51
N LEU A 641 31.31 -3.59 -10.60
CA LEU A 641 31.43 -3.83 -9.17
C LEU A 641 30.50 -4.95 -8.69
N ASP A 642 29.54 -5.34 -9.52
CA ASP A 642 28.60 -6.43 -9.25
C ASP A 642 28.27 -7.21 -10.53
N ALA A 643 27.80 -8.44 -10.39
CA ALA A 643 27.36 -9.32 -11.47
C ALA A 643 26.24 -10.25 -10.96
N ASN A 644 25.02 -10.01 -11.42
CA ASN A 644 23.81 -10.65 -10.86
C ASN A 644 23.01 -11.48 -11.85
N ALA A 645 23.28 -11.38 -13.15
CA ALA A 645 22.40 -11.92 -14.16
C ALA A 645 23.15 -12.66 -15.27
N VAL A 646 22.73 -13.89 -15.53
CA VAL A 646 23.29 -14.79 -16.54
C VAL A 646 22.17 -15.62 -17.17
N ASN A 647 22.21 -15.79 -18.49
CA ASN A 647 21.18 -16.54 -19.21
C ASN A 647 21.28 -18.07 -18.99
N PHE A 648 20.37 -18.83 -19.59
CA PHE A 648 20.28 -20.28 -19.39
C PHE A 648 21.58 -21.02 -19.67
N ASP A 649 22.19 -20.79 -20.83
CA ASP A 649 23.38 -21.55 -21.25
C ASP A 649 24.71 -20.93 -20.77
N GLY A 650 24.64 -19.78 -20.10
CA GLY A 650 25.80 -19.04 -19.61
C GLY A 650 26.54 -18.25 -20.68
N SER A 651 26.02 -18.12 -21.91
CA SER A 651 26.67 -17.38 -22.99
C SER A 651 26.46 -15.86 -22.93
N VAL A 652 25.56 -15.38 -22.09
CA VAL A 652 25.26 -13.96 -21.87
C VAL A 652 25.28 -13.66 -20.37
N VAL A 653 26.30 -12.93 -19.94
CA VAL A 653 26.40 -12.34 -18.60
C VAL A 653 26.30 -10.82 -18.74
N ALA A 654 25.37 -10.20 -18.00
CA ALA A 654 25.19 -8.76 -18.01
C ALA A 654 26.07 -8.10 -16.95
N LEU A 655 26.87 -7.11 -17.36
CA LEU A 655 27.77 -6.33 -16.51
C LEU A 655 27.44 -4.84 -16.67
N ASP A 656 27.49 -4.07 -15.58
CA ASP A 656 27.46 -2.59 -15.65
C ASP A 656 28.89 -2.10 -15.84
N GLY A 657 29.26 -1.79 -17.08
CA GLY A 657 30.61 -1.36 -17.41
C GLY A 657 30.91 -0.03 -16.70
N PHE A 658 32.07 0.05 -16.05
CA PHE A 658 32.42 1.21 -15.23
C PHE A 658 33.86 1.64 -15.48
N ASP A 659 34.10 2.93 -15.70
CA ASP A 659 35.45 3.46 -15.76
C ASP A 659 35.91 3.87 -14.36
N THR A 660 36.77 3.04 -13.77
CA THR A 660 37.32 3.24 -12.42
C THR A 660 38.23 4.47 -12.29
N ASN A 661 38.67 5.09 -13.39
CA ASN A 661 39.46 6.32 -13.33
C ASN A 661 38.57 7.57 -13.23
N THR A 662 37.42 7.55 -13.90
CA THR A 662 36.48 8.67 -13.93
C THR A 662 35.28 8.48 -13.01
N PHE A 663 35.11 7.29 -12.45
CA PHE A 663 33.99 6.85 -11.63
C PHE A 663 32.64 7.02 -12.33
N ARG A 664 32.55 6.61 -13.60
CA ARG A 664 31.36 6.75 -14.44
C ARG A 664 30.99 5.43 -15.09
N SER A 665 29.69 5.16 -15.22
CA SER A 665 29.22 4.06 -16.08
C SER A 665 29.56 4.37 -17.54
N ILE A 666 29.98 3.35 -18.27
CA ILE A 666 30.28 3.36 -19.70
C ILE A 666 29.26 2.54 -20.51
N GLY A 667 28.16 2.14 -19.86
CA GLY A 667 27.09 1.34 -20.43
C GLY A 667 27.22 -0.14 -20.10
N ASN A 668 26.14 -0.88 -20.36
CA ASN A 668 26.11 -2.31 -20.07
C ASN A 668 26.91 -3.11 -21.10
N LEU A 669 27.61 -4.11 -20.59
CA LEU A 669 28.40 -5.04 -21.39
C LEU A 669 27.82 -6.45 -21.26
N LEU A 670 27.74 -7.16 -22.37
CA LEU A 670 27.44 -8.59 -22.40
C LEU A 670 28.74 -9.36 -22.52
N TRP A 671 29.10 -10.10 -21.47
CA TRP A 671 30.24 -10.99 -21.45
C TRP A 671 29.83 -12.41 -21.85
N ASN A 672 30.59 -13.00 -22.77
CA ASN A 672 30.47 -14.40 -23.16
C ASN A 672 31.67 -15.21 -22.62
N PRO A 673 31.49 -16.00 -21.54
CA PRO A 673 32.55 -16.78 -20.93
C PRO A 673 33.21 -17.80 -21.86
N TRP A 674 32.46 -18.28 -22.86
CA TRP A 674 32.95 -19.28 -23.82
C TRP A 674 33.96 -18.70 -24.82
N LEU A 675 34.06 -17.38 -24.91
CA LEU A 675 35.06 -16.65 -25.69
C LEU A 675 36.26 -16.22 -24.85
N GLY A 676 36.28 -16.50 -23.54
CA GLY A 676 37.34 -16.12 -22.61
C GLY A 676 37.20 -14.70 -22.04
N THR A 677 38.32 -14.07 -21.70
CA THR A 677 38.39 -12.75 -21.05
C THR A 677 39.03 -11.68 -21.93
N GLY A 678 39.19 -11.95 -23.23
CA GLY A 678 39.68 -10.96 -24.20
C GLY A 678 38.59 -9.96 -24.62
N PRO A 679 38.94 -8.82 -25.24
CA PRO A 679 37.95 -7.83 -25.69
C PRO A 679 36.85 -8.39 -26.61
N GLU A 680 37.14 -9.46 -27.36
CA GLU A 680 36.19 -10.17 -28.22
C GLU A 680 35.07 -10.90 -27.46
N SER A 681 35.23 -11.11 -26.16
CA SER A 681 34.19 -11.71 -25.31
C SER A 681 33.18 -10.70 -24.78
N LEU A 682 33.41 -9.40 -25.00
CA LEU A 682 32.54 -8.31 -24.54
C LEU A 682 31.80 -7.68 -25.72
N THR A 683 30.49 -7.52 -25.56
CA THR A 683 29.65 -6.72 -26.47
C THR A 683 29.03 -5.58 -25.68
N ASN A 684 29.35 -4.32 -26.02
CA ASN A 684 28.69 -3.16 -25.43
C ASN A 684 27.28 -3.01 -26.03
N VAL A 685 26.27 -2.99 -25.17
CA VAL A 685 24.85 -2.84 -25.55
C VAL A 685 24.27 -1.49 -25.13
N ASP A 686 25.17 -0.55 -24.80
CA ASP A 686 24.91 0.79 -24.31
C ASP A 686 24.11 0.78 -22.99
N SER A 687 23.58 1.94 -22.59
CA SER A 687 22.61 2.10 -21.51
C SER A 687 21.62 3.22 -21.84
N LEU A 688 20.66 3.44 -20.95
CA LEU A 688 19.81 4.62 -20.92
C LEU A 688 20.64 5.91 -20.77
N ARG A 689 20.05 7.03 -21.20
CA ARG A 689 20.65 8.36 -21.25
C ARG A 689 19.89 9.34 -20.36
N TYR A 690 20.63 10.04 -19.50
CA TYR A 690 20.08 11.18 -18.77
C TYR A 690 19.65 12.29 -19.74
N CYS A 691 18.53 12.94 -19.43
CA CYS A 691 17.91 14.02 -20.19
C CYS A 691 17.46 13.63 -21.61
N VAL A 692 17.41 12.32 -21.91
CA VAL A 692 16.81 11.76 -23.12
C VAL A 692 15.76 10.74 -22.73
N ASP A 693 16.16 9.73 -21.95
CA ASP A 693 15.29 8.65 -21.51
C ASP A 693 14.78 8.88 -20.07
N VAL A 694 15.62 9.44 -19.20
CA VAL A 694 15.27 9.69 -17.78
C VAL A 694 15.80 11.03 -17.29
N PRO A 695 15.14 11.71 -16.32
CA PRO A 695 15.69 12.91 -15.71
C PRO A 695 16.95 12.61 -14.90
N TYR A 696 17.80 13.62 -14.69
CA TYR A 696 18.88 13.57 -13.72
C TYR A 696 18.49 14.40 -12.51
N LEU A 697 18.06 13.74 -11.44
CA LEU A 697 17.79 14.40 -10.16
C LEU A 697 19.09 14.44 -9.36
N ASN A 698 19.48 15.61 -8.87
CA ASN A 698 20.64 15.72 -7.99
C ASN A 698 20.25 15.41 -6.53
N PHE A 699 21.23 15.41 -5.63
CA PHE A 699 21.03 15.16 -4.20
C PHE A 699 19.99 16.08 -3.52
N PHE A 700 19.78 17.29 -4.05
CA PHE A 700 18.81 18.26 -3.54
C PHE A 700 17.44 18.19 -4.23
N GLY A 701 17.26 17.25 -5.15
CA GLY A 701 16.04 17.08 -5.94
C GLY A 701 15.96 17.96 -7.18
N ASP A 702 16.98 18.79 -7.49
CA ASP A 702 16.95 19.59 -8.71
C ASP A 702 17.16 18.70 -9.94
N ASN A 703 16.40 18.95 -10.99
CA ASN A 703 16.56 18.28 -12.27
C ASN A 703 17.59 19.03 -13.13
N LEU A 704 18.79 18.47 -13.30
CA LEU A 704 19.85 19.11 -14.11
C LEU A 704 19.44 19.26 -15.59
N CYS A 705 18.51 18.43 -16.08
CA CYS A 705 18.02 18.50 -17.45
C CYS A 705 17.27 19.80 -17.77
N GLU A 706 16.87 20.57 -16.76
CA GLU A 706 16.25 21.89 -16.94
C GLU A 706 17.26 23.01 -17.19
N THR A 707 18.53 22.79 -16.83
CA THR A 707 19.58 23.82 -16.89
C THR A 707 20.75 23.44 -17.79
N MET A 708 20.85 22.18 -18.19
CA MET A 708 21.93 21.61 -18.99
C MET A 708 21.37 20.78 -20.15
N THR A 709 22.11 20.72 -21.25
CA THR A 709 21.81 19.81 -22.36
C THR A 709 22.18 18.37 -22.01
N ALA A 710 21.55 17.39 -22.66
CA ALA A 710 21.89 15.97 -22.48
C ALA A 710 23.37 15.66 -22.74
N GLU A 711 24.01 16.36 -23.69
CA GLU A 711 25.45 16.19 -23.96
C GLU A 711 26.32 16.74 -22.82
N GLU A 712 25.94 17.87 -22.22
CA GLU A 712 26.65 18.42 -21.06
C GLU A 712 26.54 17.49 -19.85
N VAL A 713 25.33 16.98 -19.57
CA VAL A 713 25.10 15.99 -18.50
C VAL A 713 25.89 14.71 -18.77
N PHE A 714 25.86 14.17 -19.99
CA PHE A 714 26.66 13.01 -20.35
C PHE A 714 28.17 13.23 -20.14
N ASN A 715 28.69 14.40 -20.51
CA ASN A 715 30.09 14.74 -20.29
C ASN A 715 30.46 14.89 -18.80
N GLU A 716 29.49 15.19 -17.94
CA GLU A 716 29.69 15.37 -16.50
C GLU A 716 29.54 14.07 -15.70
N VAL A 717 28.56 13.22 -16.04
CA VAL A 717 28.19 12.05 -15.21
C VAL A 717 28.18 10.72 -15.96
N GLY A 718 28.28 10.73 -17.29
CA GLY A 718 28.24 9.52 -18.13
C GLY A 718 26.82 9.06 -18.45
N VAL A 719 26.66 7.74 -18.64
CA VAL A 719 25.35 7.12 -18.89
C VAL A 719 24.64 6.76 -17.60
N VAL A 720 23.37 6.38 -17.70
CA VAL A 720 22.64 5.84 -16.56
C VAL A 720 23.24 4.47 -16.22
N PRO A 721 23.73 4.22 -15.00
CA PRO A 721 24.11 2.88 -14.58
C PRO A 721 22.85 2.01 -14.50
N VAL A 722 22.90 0.80 -15.04
CA VAL A 722 21.78 -0.15 -14.99
C VAL A 722 22.25 -1.47 -14.40
N SER A 723 21.74 -1.76 -13.20
CA SER A 723 21.93 -3.04 -12.53
C SER A 723 20.93 -4.07 -13.08
N VAL A 724 21.43 -5.05 -13.82
CA VAL A 724 20.60 -6.10 -14.43
C VAL A 724 20.39 -7.24 -13.44
N PHE A 725 19.13 -7.63 -13.25
CA PHE A 725 18.74 -8.70 -12.32
C PHE A 725 18.20 -9.94 -13.04
N GLY A 726 17.57 -9.76 -14.21
CA GLY A 726 16.94 -10.84 -14.96
C GLY A 726 17.39 -10.89 -16.42
N ILE A 727 17.58 -12.11 -16.95
CA ILE A 727 17.83 -12.38 -18.38
C ILE A 727 16.98 -13.56 -18.81
N ASN A 728 16.31 -13.47 -19.96
CA ASN A 728 15.58 -14.63 -20.50
C ASN A 728 16.54 -15.73 -21.00
N ASP A 729 16.03 -16.95 -21.20
CA ASP A 729 16.89 -18.11 -21.48
C ASP A 729 17.78 -17.90 -22.74
N PRO A 730 17.28 -17.32 -23.85
CA PRO A 730 18.11 -17.00 -25.02
C PRO A 730 19.09 -15.82 -24.87
N GLY A 731 19.03 -15.04 -23.79
CA GLY A 731 19.88 -13.84 -23.64
C GLY A 731 19.50 -12.69 -24.58
N THR A 732 18.22 -12.54 -24.88
CA THR A 732 17.67 -11.54 -25.83
C THR A 732 16.88 -10.43 -25.16
N VAL A 733 16.49 -10.62 -23.90
CA VAL A 733 15.81 -9.63 -23.08
C VAL A 733 16.49 -9.57 -21.72
N LEU A 734 16.86 -8.36 -21.29
CA LEU A 734 17.42 -8.08 -19.97
C LEU A 734 16.47 -7.14 -19.24
N VAL A 735 16.32 -7.32 -17.93
CA VAL A 735 15.56 -6.41 -17.08
C VAL A 735 16.39 -6.03 -15.85
N GLY A 736 16.25 -4.78 -15.43
CA GLY A 736 17.03 -4.25 -14.33
C GLY A 736 16.58 -2.88 -13.85
N ARG A 737 17.36 -2.32 -12.93
CA ARG A 737 17.11 -1.01 -12.35
C ARG A 737 18.18 -0.02 -12.81
N GLY A 738 17.74 1.06 -13.44
CA GLY A 738 18.56 2.22 -13.78
C GLY A 738 18.62 3.23 -12.64
N GLY A 739 19.74 3.96 -12.57
CA GLY A 739 19.93 5.07 -11.64
C GLY A 739 20.43 4.64 -10.27
N SER A 740 20.10 5.42 -9.24
CA SER A 740 20.63 5.25 -7.88
C SER A 740 19.73 5.95 -6.86
N PHE A 741 19.97 5.68 -5.57
CA PHE A 741 19.30 6.42 -4.50
C PHE A 741 19.45 7.96 -4.64
N PHE A 742 20.54 8.43 -5.24
CA PHE A 742 20.82 9.85 -5.40
C PHE A 742 20.21 10.48 -6.66
N THR A 743 19.86 9.67 -7.65
CA THR A 743 19.40 10.14 -8.97
C THR A 743 17.99 9.71 -9.31
N GLY A 744 17.33 8.98 -8.42
CA GLY A 744 16.08 8.26 -8.68
C GLY A 744 16.34 6.87 -9.27
N PHE A 745 15.37 5.98 -9.07
CA PHE A 745 15.35 4.64 -9.64
C PHE A 745 14.35 4.55 -10.79
N PHE A 746 14.73 3.81 -11.82
CA PHE A 746 13.92 3.59 -13.01
C PHE A 746 13.97 2.13 -13.44
N GLY A 747 12.84 1.57 -13.87
CA GLY A 747 12.82 0.23 -14.44
C GLY A 747 13.40 0.29 -15.84
N ALA A 748 14.33 -0.61 -16.14
CA ALA A 748 14.99 -0.70 -17.43
C ALA A 748 14.73 -2.07 -18.07
N ILE A 749 14.40 -2.07 -19.37
CA ILE A 749 14.30 -3.27 -20.19
C ILE A 749 15.15 -3.09 -21.44
N TRP A 750 16.00 -4.06 -21.73
CA TRP A 750 16.73 -4.14 -22.98
C TRP A 750 16.19 -5.26 -23.83
N VAL A 751 15.94 -4.99 -25.11
CA VAL A 751 15.56 -6.01 -26.08
C VAL A 751 16.56 -5.99 -27.22
N LYS A 752 17.12 -7.15 -27.55
CA LYS A 752 18.08 -7.32 -28.63
C LYS A 752 17.53 -6.75 -29.94
N ASP A 753 18.35 -5.98 -30.65
CA ASP A 753 18.02 -5.26 -31.90
C ASP A 753 17.08 -4.05 -31.75
N ILE A 754 16.57 -3.77 -30.53
CA ILE A 754 15.78 -2.57 -30.22
C ILE A 754 16.61 -1.62 -29.35
N GLY A 755 17.18 -2.11 -28.25
CA GLY A 755 17.94 -1.31 -27.28
C GLY A 755 17.29 -1.25 -25.90
N TRP A 756 17.80 -0.35 -25.07
CA TRP A 756 17.25 -0.05 -23.75
C TRP A 756 16.02 0.84 -23.86
N MET A 757 15.03 0.56 -23.03
CA MET A 757 13.81 1.35 -22.85
C MET A 757 13.52 1.45 -21.36
N VAL A 758 12.89 2.56 -20.95
CA VAL A 758 12.31 2.68 -19.62
C VAL A 758 11.03 1.84 -19.58
N VAL A 759 10.86 0.99 -18.57
CA VAL A 759 9.72 0.06 -18.50
C VAL A 759 8.40 0.82 -18.41
N ALA A 760 8.35 1.92 -17.65
CA ALA A 760 7.17 2.77 -17.54
C ALA A 760 6.77 3.37 -18.91
N ASP A 761 7.74 3.89 -19.69
CA ASP A 761 7.48 4.40 -21.03
C ASP A 761 7.04 3.31 -21.99
N PHE A 762 7.69 2.15 -21.94
CA PHE A 762 7.28 0.99 -22.73
C PHE A 762 5.81 0.63 -22.42
N LEU A 763 5.40 0.55 -21.16
CA LEU A 763 4.02 0.26 -20.78
C LEU A 763 3.04 1.34 -21.24
N ARG A 764 3.40 2.62 -21.08
CA ARG A 764 2.62 3.77 -21.57
C ARG A 764 2.41 3.69 -23.08
N GLU A 765 3.46 3.44 -23.85
CA GLU A 765 3.42 3.28 -25.31
C GLU A 765 2.61 2.05 -25.74
N GLN A 766 2.53 1.02 -24.90
CA GLN A 766 1.66 -0.15 -25.12
C GLN A 766 0.19 0.12 -24.72
N GLY A 767 -0.11 1.27 -24.12
CA GLY A 767 -1.44 1.66 -23.66
C GLY A 767 -1.87 1.02 -22.33
N VAL A 768 -0.91 0.64 -21.48
CA VAL A 768 -1.16 -0.02 -20.19
C VAL A 768 -1.41 1.02 -19.11
N VAL A 769 -2.62 1.57 -19.11
CA VAL A 769 -3.05 2.61 -18.16
C VAL A 769 -3.06 2.11 -16.71
N GLU A 770 -3.15 0.79 -16.51
CA GLU A 770 -3.18 0.17 -15.19
C GLU A 770 -1.88 0.35 -14.40
N ALA A 771 -0.78 0.63 -15.09
CA ALA A 771 0.53 0.85 -14.49
C ALA A 771 0.84 2.33 -14.22
N ASN A 772 0.00 3.28 -14.67
CA ASN A 772 0.31 4.72 -14.63
C ASN A 772 0.58 5.25 -13.22
N SER A 773 -0.14 4.75 -12.22
CA SER A 773 -0.01 5.15 -10.82
C SER A 773 0.92 4.27 -9.98
N THR A 774 1.42 3.16 -10.55
CA THR A 774 2.29 2.23 -9.83
C THR A 774 3.74 2.48 -10.22
N PRO A 775 4.67 2.74 -9.28
CA PRO A 775 6.07 2.85 -9.65
C PRO A 775 6.60 1.51 -10.18
N ILE A 776 7.07 1.51 -11.43
CA ILE A 776 7.63 0.34 -12.13
C ILE A 776 9.16 0.46 -12.17
N ASP A 777 9.77 0.81 -11.04
CA ASP A 777 11.19 1.17 -10.95
C ASP A 777 12.13 -0.02 -10.77
N ASN A 778 11.60 -1.19 -10.44
CA ASN A 778 12.40 -2.33 -10.04
C ASN A 778 11.89 -3.68 -10.60
N PRO A 779 12.04 -3.92 -11.92
CA PRO A 779 11.90 -5.25 -12.49
C PRO A 779 13.04 -6.16 -12.02
N ILE A 780 12.72 -7.36 -11.54
CA ILE A 780 13.69 -8.26 -10.90
C ILE A 780 13.85 -9.55 -11.69
N ALA A 781 12.75 -10.14 -12.16
CA ALA A 781 12.75 -11.44 -12.80
C ALA A 781 12.06 -11.39 -14.17
N ILE A 782 12.51 -12.27 -15.06
CA ILE A 782 11.90 -12.49 -16.37
C ILE A 782 11.77 -14.00 -16.63
N SER A 783 10.68 -14.41 -17.29
CA SER A 783 10.47 -15.81 -17.68
C SER A 783 11.57 -16.28 -18.64
N GLY A 784 11.76 -17.60 -18.72
CA GLY A 784 12.73 -18.18 -19.65
C GLY A 784 12.40 -17.87 -21.11
N THR A 785 11.11 -17.82 -21.46
CA THR A 785 10.63 -17.37 -22.78
C THR A 785 10.86 -15.88 -23.02
N GLY A 786 10.87 -15.07 -21.97
CA GLY A 786 11.06 -13.62 -22.03
C GLY A 786 9.76 -12.82 -22.16
N ASP A 787 8.61 -13.47 -22.09
CA ASP A 787 7.27 -12.87 -22.28
C ASP A 787 6.55 -12.52 -20.97
N THR A 788 7.18 -12.72 -19.82
CA THR A 788 6.60 -12.40 -18.52
C THR A 788 7.68 -11.76 -17.65
N ILE A 789 7.40 -10.58 -17.10
CA ILE A 789 8.29 -9.85 -16.20
C ILE A 789 7.62 -9.76 -14.83
N MET A 790 8.43 -9.85 -13.79
CA MET A 790 8.00 -9.62 -12.42
C MET A 790 8.96 -8.65 -11.75
N GLY A 791 8.39 -7.74 -10.97
CA GLY A 791 9.13 -6.77 -10.20
C GLY A 791 8.37 -6.38 -8.95
N GLY A 792 8.90 -5.38 -8.26
CA GLY A 792 8.29 -4.83 -7.07
C GLY A 792 8.68 -3.38 -6.89
N LEU A 793 8.39 -2.85 -5.71
CA LEU A 793 8.87 -1.53 -5.29
C LEU A 793 10.14 -1.70 -4.47
N ALA A 794 11.16 -0.89 -4.74
CA ALA A 794 12.40 -0.95 -3.98
C ALA A 794 12.14 -0.64 -2.50
N GLY A 795 12.42 -1.61 -1.61
CA GLY A 795 12.28 -1.43 -0.16
C GLY A 795 10.87 -1.65 0.39
N VAL A 796 9.89 -2.00 -0.44
CA VAL A 796 8.50 -2.27 -0.04
C VAL A 796 8.11 -3.70 -0.43
N GLN A 797 7.39 -4.41 0.45
CA GLN A 797 6.86 -5.74 0.15
C GLN A 797 5.63 -5.62 -0.76
N PHE A 798 5.88 -5.39 -2.05
CA PHE A 798 4.86 -5.34 -3.08
C PHE A 798 5.46 -5.91 -4.37
N SER A 799 4.66 -6.69 -5.10
CA SER A 799 5.05 -7.23 -6.39
C SER A 799 3.99 -6.99 -7.46
N TRP A 800 4.46 -6.80 -8.68
CA TRP A 800 3.64 -6.68 -9.88
C TRP A 800 4.13 -7.64 -10.96
N LEU A 801 3.23 -8.01 -11.86
CA LEU A 801 3.48 -8.88 -13.01
C LEU A 801 3.12 -8.16 -14.30
N ILE A 802 3.97 -8.29 -15.31
CA ILE A 802 3.72 -7.83 -16.69
C ILE A 802 3.70 -9.06 -17.60
N ASP A 803 2.56 -9.32 -18.25
CA ASP A 803 2.42 -10.32 -19.32
C ASP A 803 2.60 -9.64 -20.69
N LEU A 804 3.62 -10.05 -21.42
CA LEU A 804 4.05 -9.54 -22.72
C LEU A 804 3.74 -10.53 -23.86
N ASN A 805 2.92 -11.55 -23.64
CA ASN A 805 2.56 -12.55 -24.67
C ASN A 805 2.01 -11.88 -25.94
N GLN A 806 1.37 -10.73 -25.78
CA GLN A 806 0.95 -9.85 -26.86
C GLN A 806 1.51 -8.45 -26.63
N VAL A 807 2.08 -7.88 -27.69
CA VAL A 807 2.57 -6.49 -27.72
C VAL A 807 2.17 -5.84 -29.04
N PHE A 808 2.24 -4.52 -29.10
CA PHE A 808 1.97 -3.74 -30.28
C PHE A 808 3.24 -3.06 -30.81
N ALA A 809 3.29 -2.95 -32.13
CA ALA A 809 4.25 -2.12 -32.85
C ALA A 809 3.48 -1.19 -33.79
N CYS A 810 3.87 0.08 -33.86
CA CYS A 810 3.25 1.05 -34.74
C CYS A 810 3.97 1.10 -36.09
N LYS A 811 3.23 0.95 -37.18
CA LYS A 811 3.80 1.06 -38.52
C LYS A 811 2.87 1.77 -39.47
N ASN A 812 3.33 2.90 -40.01
CA ASN A 812 2.54 3.76 -40.90
C ASN A 812 1.19 4.18 -40.29
N GLY A 813 1.18 4.50 -38.98
CA GLY A 813 -0.04 4.89 -38.26
C GLY A 813 -1.03 3.74 -38.01
N GLN A 814 -0.57 2.48 -38.11
CA GLN A 814 -1.36 1.30 -37.75
C GLN A 814 -0.71 0.50 -36.63
N SER A 815 -1.47 0.26 -35.57
CA SER A 815 -1.08 -0.60 -34.44
C SER A 815 -1.13 -2.08 -34.86
N ILE A 816 0.03 -2.72 -34.96
CA ILE A 816 0.19 -4.12 -35.34
C ILE A 816 0.41 -4.96 -34.08
N ARG A 817 -0.51 -5.89 -33.81
CA ARG A 817 -0.35 -6.85 -32.71
C ARG A 817 0.64 -7.96 -33.10
N THR A 818 1.60 -8.24 -32.23
CA THR A 818 2.66 -9.24 -32.41
C THR A 818 3.03 -9.90 -31.08
N THR A 819 4.01 -10.81 -31.07
CA THR A 819 4.50 -11.53 -29.88
C THR A 819 5.80 -10.92 -29.36
N PHE A 820 6.06 -11.02 -28.06
CA PHE A 820 7.33 -10.59 -27.46
C PHE A 820 8.27 -11.78 -27.18
N PRO A 821 9.60 -11.61 -27.23
CA PRO A 821 10.31 -10.46 -27.81
C PRO A 821 10.45 -10.55 -29.34
N ASP A 822 10.45 -11.76 -29.91
CA ASP A 822 10.89 -11.99 -31.30
C ASP A 822 9.97 -11.37 -32.36
N GLY A 823 8.65 -11.37 -32.11
CA GLY A 823 7.68 -10.75 -33.01
C GLY A 823 7.83 -9.23 -33.06
N LEU A 824 8.01 -8.60 -31.90
CA LEU A 824 8.29 -7.16 -31.79
C LEU A 824 9.60 -6.79 -32.48
N ARG A 825 10.68 -7.54 -32.20
CA ARG A 825 11.99 -7.35 -32.86
C ARG A 825 11.86 -7.40 -34.38
N ALA A 826 11.12 -8.39 -34.90
CA ALA A 826 10.90 -8.52 -36.34
C ALA A 826 10.16 -7.30 -36.92
N GLU A 827 9.14 -6.77 -36.25
CA GLU A 827 8.43 -5.58 -36.71
C GLU A 827 9.32 -4.32 -36.68
N VAL A 828 10.10 -4.13 -35.61
CA VAL A 828 11.02 -2.99 -35.48
C VAL A 828 12.13 -3.02 -36.54
N ILE A 829 12.73 -4.18 -36.80
CA ILE A 829 13.70 -4.36 -37.90
C ILE A 829 13.06 -4.01 -39.26
N ASN A 830 11.75 -4.21 -39.39
CA ASN A 830 10.98 -3.84 -40.58
C ASN A 830 10.44 -2.40 -40.55
N GLY A 831 10.97 -1.54 -39.68
CA GLY A 831 10.67 -0.11 -39.61
C GLY A 831 9.38 0.24 -38.86
N ALA A 832 8.92 -0.62 -37.94
CA ALA A 832 7.90 -0.24 -36.96
C ALA A 832 8.54 0.43 -35.74
N GLU A 833 7.78 1.25 -35.04
CA GLU A 833 8.10 1.77 -33.71
C GLU A 833 7.47 0.86 -32.65
N VAL A 834 8.06 0.77 -31.46
CA VAL A 834 7.50 -0.02 -30.35
C VAL A 834 6.29 0.73 -29.82
N GLY A 835 5.15 0.06 -29.59
CA GLY A 835 3.94 0.70 -29.05
C GLY A 835 2.72 0.64 -29.96
N ARG A 836 1.60 1.10 -29.41
CA ARG A 836 0.37 1.43 -30.15
C ARG A 836 0.54 2.81 -30.76
N CYS A 837 0.16 3.00 -32.02
CA CYS A 837 0.25 4.29 -32.68
C CYS A 837 -0.51 5.40 -31.95
N GLU A 838 -1.56 5.04 -31.21
CA GLU A 838 -2.38 5.97 -30.44
C GLU A 838 -1.64 6.56 -29.21
N TYR A 839 -0.48 6.02 -28.83
CA TYR A 839 0.29 6.39 -27.62
C TYR A 839 1.73 6.85 -27.90
N LEU A 840 2.10 7.04 -29.18
CA LEU A 840 3.46 7.43 -29.59
C LEU A 840 3.62 8.93 -29.91
N ASP A 841 2.53 9.71 -29.81
CA ASP A 841 2.52 11.15 -30.12
C ASP A 841 2.71 12.05 -28.89
#